data_AF-A0A7X8FCN4-F1
#
_entry.id   AF-A0A7X8FCN4-F1
#
_cell.length_a   1.000
_cell.length_b   1.000
_cell.length_c   1.000
_cell.angle_alpha   90.00
_cell.angle_beta   90.00
_cell.angle_gamma   90.00
#
_symmetry.space_group_name_H-M   'P 1'
#
loop_
_entity.id
_entity.type
_entity.pdbx_description
1 polymer ?
#
loop_
_entity_poly.entity_id
_entity_poly.type
_entity_poly.pdbx_seq_one_letter_code
_entity_poly.pdbx_strand_id
1 'polypeptide(L)'
;MAILAPFVVKLYSYSPSKENCAKNVAHIGYIATRSGVDQGGLESKKDEEIHVRYMHERPGSQGLFDKDGIADLRAVESELKSHKGVVWRGVVSLREDEATRINHLDKSDWANTLQRSFPEIADKLGVSESNLSWVAAYHPEAGHPHCHIVFWEQKPQRLPNRFSRAELRDIRKVIIKKTYECERERLKLEKNYFRNSLQGGVRDILGLRKGIEAAAKLVKAEIGDRPGLSPRMSEQQAQELIQKLHNLSDKLPGRGKAAFKYMPQEVKAEIRDIADWVLRQPGFRQETEKYLEAHTQMTKTYTFQKSSIDKARKNAYGDLRKRISQDLLKAAVRIQRQNKIGEKRESSPHEGHNIGSQDIPDIGLQDSIALASPSKDHGRGGKLSKPEKETREWCRSVFRLVERERARAGYTDRLKLPKFNGYPEGLKKLQEIAKQIPEDFKGRAVIAYLPDELKQQAREAADWLLSNPDIQKPLQDYLETTQHDPVAYNQIRDRVAENALFHALRLLNREIPNVEMVLHSQRAIMAIEQISKAAADVVRDDPIEARWTLGKIHEALTKIEASKERTQDIVTQWAKDAGIEISINSVLQRTYDGENDLDFMGKKDWNHLRDNLGYHEHELLNPWMGKTRSVEEPEPEKEEKERDAPQPVKPINPPDLVSRYIPAALEAFNSVAKPELLLDKEELQWTIWTSSWVLKELGVDSPTRLQILNNWAQRSGIEISMARVADIVHRSNLTHEENIDPRWLGQGNWERLMRNIGANNVPERPWQYPSIPSIPFNWAGTIWKGLWQSVQRERTKAEFQARRLEFEQERERQEKSKGRRER
;
A
#
# COMPACT_ATOMS: atom_id res chain seq x y z
N MET A 1 -19.51 -33.87 28.17
CA MET A 1 -20.69 -33.40 27.41
C MET A 1 -20.43 -33.62 25.92
N ALA A 2 -21.39 -34.16 25.17
CA ALA A 2 -21.24 -34.35 23.72
C ALA A 2 -21.04 -32.98 23.04
N ILE A 3 -20.04 -32.86 22.18
CA ILE A 3 -19.76 -31.63 21.44
C ILE A 3 -20.95 -31.35 20.52
N LEU A 4 -21.78 -30.36 20.88
CA LEU A 4 -22.89 -29.93 20.04
C LEU A 4 -22.36 -29.41 18.69
N ALA A 5 -23.00 -29.85 17.60
CA ALA A 5 -22.67 -29.32 16.29
C ALA A 5 -22.94 -27.81 16.27
N PRO A 6 -22.05 -26.99 15.67
CA PRO A 6 -22.15 -25.53 15.68
C PRO A 6 -23.43 -25.00 15.04
N PHE A 7 -24.05 -25.78 14.15
CA PHE A 7 -25.30 -25.45 13.50
C PHE A 7 -26.11 -26.72 13.23
N VAL A 8 -27.38 -26.71 13.63
CA VAL A 8 -28.32 -27.83 13.51
C VAL A 8 -29.60 -27.36 12.84
N VAL A 9 -30.06 -28.12 11.84
CA VAL A 9 -31.40 -27.97 11.25
C VAL A 9 -32.09 -29.31 11.32
N LYS A 10 -33.25 -29.35 11.96
CA LYS A 10 -34.16 -30.51 11.98
C LYS A 10 -35.46 -30.11 11.34
N LEU A 11 -35.96 -30.93 10.42
CA LEU A 11 -37.22 -30.70 9.69
C LEU A 11 -38.07 -31.96 9.75
N TYR A 12 -39.35 -31.78 10.01
CA TYR A 12 -40.36 -32.82 10.12
C TYR A 12 -41.57 -32.44 9.30
N SER A 13 -42.32 -33.43 8.83
CA SER A 13 -43.54 -33.22 8.07
C SER A 13 -44.72 -33.95 8.69
N TYR A 14 -45.87 -33.28 8.72
CA TYR A 14 -47.09 -33.77 9.34
C TYR A 14 -48.21 -33.77 8.30
N SER A 15 -48.75 -34.96 8.05
CA SER A 15 -49.85 -35.15 7.09
C SER A 15 -51.17 -34.60 7.68
N PRO A 16 -52.09 -34.12 6.84
CA PRO A 16 -53.37 -33.59 7.31
C PRO A 16 -54.20 -34.70 7.98
N SER A 17 -54.51 -34.52 9.27
CA SER A 17 -55.44 -35.36 10.04
C SER A 17 -56.00 -34.56 11.21
N LYS A 18 -57.18 -34.93 11.74
CA LYS A 18 -57.76 -34.23 12.90
C LYS A 18 -56.77 -34.15 14.08
N GLU A 19 -56.06 -35.24 14.33
CA GLU A 19 -55.04 -35.32 15.38
C GLU A 19 -53.83 -34.41 15.08
N ASN A 20 -53.32 -34.41 13.84
CA ASN A 20 -52.17 -33.57 13.48
C ASN A 20 -52.53 -32.08 13.43
N CYS A 21 -53.74 -31.71 13.01
CA CYS A 21 -54.23 -30.33 13.07
C CYS A 21 -54.27 -29.85 14.54
N ALA A 22 -54.81 -30.66 15.45
CA ALA A 22 -54.80 -30.34 16.89
C ALA A 22 -53.37 -30.21 17.43
N LYS A 23 -52.46 -31.13 17.04
CA LYS A 23 -51.03 -31.04 17.40
C LYS A 23 -50.33 -29.84 16.79
N ASN A 24 -50.75 -29.34 15.61
CA ASN A 24 -50.16 -28.17 14.95
C ASN A 24 -50.54 -26.89 15.71
N VAL A 25 -51.83 -26.75 16.05
CA VAL A 25 -52.33 -25.65 16.89
C VAL A 25 -51.63 -25.65 18.25
N ALA A 26 -51.59 -26.80 18.93
CA ALA A 26 -50.92 -26.91 20.23
C ALA A 26 -49.41 -26.59 20.16
N HIS A 27 -48.74 -26.96 19.07
CA HIS A 27 -47.32 -26.66 18.89
C HIS A 27 -47.07 -25.18 18.65
N ILE A 28 -47.91 -24.52 17.85
CA ILE A 28 -47.84 -23.08 17.61
C ILE A 28 -48.05 -22.28 18.91
N GLY A 29 -49.09 -22.61 19.67
CA GLY A 29 -49.32 -22.03 20.99
C GLY A 29 -48.12 -22.24 21.92
N TYR A 30 -47.56 -23.45 21.95
CA TYR A 30 -46.38 -23.77 22.75
C TYR A 30 -45.15 -22.94 22.38
N ILE A 31 -44.73 -22.91 21.11
CA ILE A 31 -43.51 -22.18 20.73
C ILE A 31 -43.66 -20.66 20.89
N ALA A 32 -44.88 -20.12 20.75
CA ALA A 32 -45.14 -18.70 20.84
C ALA A 32 -45.23 -18.16 22.28
N THR A 33 -45.55 -19.02 23.26
CA THR A 33 -45.89 -18.60 24.64
C THR A 33 -45.03 -19.25 25.74
N ARG A 34 -44.13 -20.18 25.41
CA ARG A 34 -43.26 -20.85 26.39
C ARG A 34 -42.35 -19.84 27.11
N SER A 35 -42.16 -20.06 28.42
CA SER A 35 -41.13 -19.35 29.21
C SER A 35 -39.76 -19.45 28.53
N GLY A 36 -39.15 -18.30 28.23
CA GLY A 36 -37.87 -18.19 27.51
C GLY A 36 -37.98 -17.90 26.00
N VAL A 37 -39.16 -17.57 25.46
CA VAL A 37 -39.30 -17.02 24.10
C VAL A 37 -39.00 -15.51 24.08
N ASP A 38 -38.31 -15.01 23.06
CA ASP A 38 -38.04 -13.57 22.91
C ASP A 38 -39.29 -12.81 22.40
N GLN A 39 -39.83 -11.95 23.25
CA GLN A 39 -41.01 -11.14 22.97
C GLN A 39 -40.69 -9.80 22.30
N GLY A 40 -39.41 -9.40 22.23
CA GLY A 40 -38.95 -8.13 21.67
C GLY A 40 -39.07 -6.95 22.65
N GLY A 41 -37.93 -6.40 23.08
CA GLY A 41 -37.78 -5.01 23.54
C GLY A 41 -38.56 -4.54 24.77
N LEU A 42 -38.72 -5.34 25.83
CA LEU A 42 -39.20 -4.85 27.13
C LEU A 42 -38.21 -5.24 28.23
N GLU A 43 -37.68 -4.23 28.93
CA GLU A 43 -36.79 -4.39 30.09
C GLU A 43 -37.42 -5.31 31.14
N SER A 44 -36.61 -6.25 31.61
CA SER A 44 -36.94 -7.14 32.71
C SER A 44 -37.07 -6.37 34.02
N LYS A 45 -38.30 -6.01 34.41
CA LYS A 45 -38.63 -5.77 35.82
C LYS A 45 -39.26 -7.04 36.41
N LYS A 46 -38.58 -7.56 37.43
CA LYS A 46 -39.05 -8.62 38.32
C LYS A 46 -40.35 -8.14 38.98
N ASP A 47 -41.48 -8.79 38.68
CA ASP A 47 -42.66 -8.94 39.55
C ASP A 47 -43.61 -9.95 38.88
N GLU A 48 -43.67 -11.17 39.41
CA GLU A 48 -43.96 -12.40 38.63
C GLU A 48 -45.43 -12.81 38.47
N GLU A 49 -46.43 -12.27 39.16
CA GLU A 49 -47.78 -12.89 39.09
C GLU A 49 -48.94 -12.02 38.59
N ILE A 50 -48.84 -10.69 38.64
CA ILE A 50 -49.93 -9.81 38.17
C ILE A 50 -49.71 -9.36 36.71
N HIS A 51 -48.47 -9.37 36.22
CA HIS A 51 -48.12 -8.91 34.87
C HIS A 51 -48.41 -9.93 33.75
N VAL A 52 -48.43 -11.23 34.07
CA VAL A 52 -48.60 -12.32 33.08
C VAL A 52 -50.01 -12.31 32.45
N ARG A 53 -51.03 -11.93 33.23
CA ARG A 53 -52.42 -11.83 32.74
C ARG A 53 -52.68 -10.58 31.93
N TYR A 54 -52.03 -9.46 32.26
CA TYR A 54 -52.20 -8.18 31.56
C TYR A 54 -51.38 -8.09 30.25
N MET A 55 -50.33 -8.91 30.10
CA MET A 55 -49.51 -8.99 28.88
C MET A 55 -50.14 -9.88 27.78
N HIS A 56 -50.98 -10.85 28.11
CA HIS A 56 -51.57 -11.79 27.13
C HIS A 56 -52.55 -11.16 26.11
N GLU A 57 -53.00 -9.94 26.34
CA GLU A 57 -54.07 -9.28 25.55
C GLU A 57 -53.55 -8.24 24.53
N ARG A 58 -52.24 -7.99 24.45
CA ARG A 58 -51.66 -7.00 23.51
C ARG A 58 -51.11 -7.65 22.23
N PRO A 59 -51.37 -7.09 21.03
CA PRO A 59 -50.61 -7.42 19.82
C PRO A 59 -49.14 -7.04 20.05
N GLY A 60 -48.24 -8.04 20.12
CA GLY A 60 -46.81 -7.84 20.37
C GLY A 60 -46.23 -8.50 21.63
N SER A 61 -47.04 -9.17 22.47
CA SER A 61 -46.56 -9.93 23.64
C SER A 61 -46.22 -11.40 23.35
N GLN A 62 -46.31 -11.80 22.08
CA GLN A 62 -46.13 -13.18 21.63
C GLN A 62 -44.84 -13.28 20.80
N GLY A 63 -44.07 -14.33 21.02
CA GLY A 63 -42.75 -14.50 20.38
C GLY A 63 -42.80 -14.78 18.87
N LEU A 64 -43.99 -14.94 18.29
CA LEU A 64 -44.21 -15.39 16.92
C LEU A 64 -43.99 -14.25 15.91
N PHE A 65 -43.29 -14.55 14.82
CA PHE A 65 -43.06 -13.63 13.71
C PHE A 65 -43.12 -14.37 12.37
N ASP A 66 -43.37 -13.63 11.29
CA ASP A 66 -43.43 -14.11 9.92
C ASP A 66 -42.71 -13.14 8.95
N LYS A 67 -43.06 -13.19 7.66
CA LYS A 67 -42.46 -12.32 6.63
C LYS A 67 -42.80 -10.83 6.78
N ASP A 68 -43.88 -10.49 7.47
CA ASP A 68 -44.42 -9.14 7.62
C ASP A 68 -44.15 -8.55 9.02
N GLY A 69 -43.52 -9.31 9.91
CA GLY A 69 -43.13 -8.88 11.26
C GLY A 69 -43.75 -9.76 12.33
N ILE A 70 -44.37 -9.17 13.35
CA ILE A 70 -45.03 -9.91 14.42
C ILE A 70 -46.29 -10.60 13.85
N ALA A 71 -46.41 -11.91 14.08
CA ALA A 71 -47.53 -12.70 13.58
C ALA A 71 -48.64 -12.83 14.63
N ASP A 72 -49.91 -12.82 14.20
CA ASP A 72 -51.07 -13.05 15.07
C ASP A 72 -51.25 -14.54 15.34
N LEU A 73 -51.01 -14.95 16.60
CA LEU A 73 -51.15 -16.34 17.03
C LEU A 73 -52.54 -16.92 16.77
N ARG A 74 -53.62 -16.18 17.07
CA ARG A 74 -54.98 -16.70 16.95
C ARG A 74 -55.37 -16.89 15.49
N ALA A 75 -54.92 -15.98 14.62
CA ALA A 75 -55.12 -16.10 13.18
C ALA A 75 -54.43 -17.36 12.64
N VAL A 76 -53.17 -17.58 13.01
CA VAL A 76 -52.37 -18.75 12.60
C VAL A 76 -52.95 -20.06 13.15
N GLU A 77 -53.38 -20.08 14.42
CA GLU A 77 -54.04 -21.25 15.02
C GLU A 77 -55.35 -21.60 14.29
N SER A 78 -56.16 -20.60 13.94
CA SER A 78 -57.41 -20.78 13.19
C SER A 78 -57.15 -21.37 11.80
N GLU A 79 -56.14 -20.85 11.10
CA GLU A 79 -55.72 -21.35 9.78
C GLU A 79 -55.28 -22.82 9.87
N LEU A 80 -54.37 -23.15 10.81
CA LEU A 80 -53.84 -24.51 10.97
C LEU A 80 -54.86 -25.53 11.47
N LYS A 81 -55.89 -25.09 12.23
CA LYS A 81 -56.96 -25.96 12.72
C LYS A 81 -57.78 -26.58 11.59
N SER A 82 -57.94 -25.84 10.49
CA SER A 82 -58.74 -26.24 9.33
C SER A 82 -57.91 -26.58 8.08
N HIS A 83 -56.58 -26.49 8.19
CA HIS A 83 -55.67 -26.71 7.08
C HIS A 83 -55.69 -28.15 6.57
N LYS A 84 -55.86 -28.32 5.25
CA LYS A 84 -55.98 -29.64 4.58
C LYS A 84 -54.69 -30.11 3.91
N GLY A 85 -53.61 -29.34 3.99
CA GLY A 85 -52.30 -29.68 3.44
C GLY A 85 -51.30 -30.19 4.48
N VAL A 86 -50.08 -30.43 4.02
CA VAL A 86 -48.96 -30.85 4.86
C VAL A 86 -48.44 -29.63 5.62
N VAL A 87 -48.18 -29.81 6.92
CA VAL A 87 -47.51 -28.80 7.75
C VAL A 87 -46.11 -29.27 8.06
N TRP A 88 -45.11 -28.44 7.75
CA TRP A 88 -43.71 -28.70 8.06
C TRP A 88 -43.31 -27.95 9.32
N ARG A 89 -42.55 -28.64 10.17
CA ARG A 89 -41.99 -28.07 11.40
C ARG A 89 -40.49 -28.18 11.38
N GLY A 90 -39.82 -27.13 11.79
CA GLY A 90 -38.38 -26.99 11.78
C GLY A 90 -37.83 -26.45 13.08
N VAL A 91 -36.59 -26.81 13.38
CA VAL A 91 -35.76 -26.13 14.39
C VAL A 91 -34.42 -25.82 13.76
N VAL A 92 -34.03 -24.55 13.81
CA VAL A 92 -32.68 -24.08 13.46
C VAL A 92 -32.00 -23.67 14.76
N SER A 93 -30.86 -24.28 15.09
CA SER A 93 -30.14 -24.04 16.33
C SER A 93 -28.68 -23.76 16.04
N LEU A 94 -28.12 -22.79 16.75
CA LEU A 94 -26.70 -22.48 16.79
C LEU A 94 -26.14 -22.91 18.15
N ARG A 95 -24.87 -23.31 18.17
CA ARG A 95 -24.13 -23.35 19.44
C ARG A 95 -23.88 -21.91 19.89
N GLU A 96 -24.00 -21.64 21.19
CA GLU A 96 -23.94 -20.28 21.72
C GLU A 96 -22.66 -19.51 21.32
N ASP A 97 -21.50 -20.15 21.41
CA ASP A 97 -20.23 -19.55 20.97
C ASP A 97 -20.24 -19.16 19.48
N GLU A 98 -20.89 -19.94 18.61
CA GLU A 98 -21.05 -19.58 17.20
C GLU A 98 -22.04 -18.43 17.04
N ALA A 99 -23.18 -18.46 17.71
CA ALA A 99 -24.16 -17.40 17.67
C ALA A 99 -23.54 -16.06 18.11
N THR A 100 -22.77 -16.05 19.20
CA THR A 100 -21.98 -14.88 19.63
C THR A 100 -20.94 -14.50 18.57
N ARG A 101 -20.18 -15.46 18.04
CA ARG A 101 -19.13 -15.22 17.03
C ARG A 101 -19.70 -14.62 15.74
N ILE A 102 -20.92 -14.97 15.34
CA ILE A 102 -21.56 -14.39 14.15
C ILE A 102 -22.45 -13.17 14.45
N ASN A 103 -22.61 -12.79 15.72
CA ASN A 103 -23.55 -11.78 16.22
C ASN A 103 -24.99 -12.09 15.78
N HIS A 104 -25.46 -13.26 16.17
CA HIS A 104 -26.77 -13.81 15.82
C HIS A 104 -27.54 -14.23 17.08
N LEU A 105 -27.64 -13.30 18.03
CA LEU A 105 -28.23 -13.50 19.36
C LEU A 105 -29.59 -12.81 19.51
N ASP A 106 -29.95 -11.90 18.58
CA ASP A 106 -31.16 -11.10 18.66
C ASP A 106 -32.26 -11.68 17.76
N LYS A 107 -33.53 -11.62 18.21
CA LYS A 107 -34.70 -12.03 17.41
C LYS A 107 -34.73 -11.41 16.01
N SER A 108 -34.31 -10.16 15.89
CA SER A 108 -34.24 -9.44 14.61
C SER A 108 -33.29 -10.11 13.62
N ASP A 109 -32.16 -10.65 14.06
CA ASP A 109 -31.21 -11.34 13.20
C ASP A 109 -31.79 -12.65 12.66
N TRP A 110 -32.45 -13.43 13.53
CA TRP A 110 -33.15 -14.66 13.17
C TRP A 110 -34.30 -14.39 12.18
N ALA A 111 -35.12 -13.37 12.45
CA ALA A 111 -36.20 -12.95 11.56
C ALA A 111 -35.68 -12.56 10.17
N ASN A 112 -34.66 -11.69 10.12
CA ASN A 112 -34.02 -11.28 8.87
C ASN A 112 -33.45 -12.48 8.10
N THR A 113 -32.85 -13.44 8.79
CA THR A 113 -32.27 -14.64 8.16
C THR A 113 -33.34 -15.54 7.55
N LEU A 114 -34.44 -15.78 8.27
CA LEU A 114 -35.53 -16.62 7.79
C LEU A 114 -36.29 -15.95 6.66
N GLN A 115 -36.63 -14.66 6.79
CA GLN A 115 -37.26 -13.88 5.72
C GLN A 115 -36.45 -13.92 4.43
N ARG A 116 -35.12 -13.85 4.50
CA ARG A 116 -34.23 -13.95 3.32
C ARG A 116 -33.97 -15.38 2.86
N SER A 117 -34.32 -16.39 3.65
CA SER A 117 -34.16 -17.81 3.31
C SER A 117 -35.39 -18.38 2.62
N PHE A 118 -36.59 -18.00 3.06
CA PHE A 118 -37.85 -18.61 2.62
C PHE A 118 -38.16 -18.49 1.12
N PRO A 119 -37.80 -17.39 0.42
CA PRO A 119 -37.94 -17.34 -1.04
C PRO A 119 -37.10 -18.41 -1.76
N GLU A 120 -35.84 -18.60 -1.37
CA GLU A 120 -34.95 -19.64 -1.94
C GLU A 120 -35.38 -21.05 -1.49
N ILE A 121 -36.00 -21.19 -0.30
CA ILE A 121 -36.60 -22.45 0.15
C ILE A 121 -37.84 -22.81 -0.70
N ALA A 122 -38.71 -21.86 -0.99
CA ALA A 122 -39.90 -22.07 -1.83
C ALA A 122 -39.52 -22.59 -3.22
N ASP A 123 -38.53 -21.93 -3.86
CA ASP A 123 -37.94 -22.37 -5.13
C ASP A 123 -37.41 -23.81 -5.05
N LYS A 124 -36.63 -24.15 -4.01
CA LYS A 124 -36.06 -25.50 -3.82
C LYS A 124 -37.11 -26.58 -3.55
N LEU A 125 -38.29 -26.19 -3.07
CA LEU A 125 -39.42 -27.08 -2.85
C LEU A 125 -40.39 -27.14 -4.04
N GLY A 126 -40.15 -26.35 -5.10
CA GLY A 126 -41.04 -26.25 -6.26
C GLY A 126 -42.38 -25.59 -5.93
N VAL A 127 -42.44 -24.76 -4.89
CA VAL A 127 -43.65 -24.06 -4.46
C VAL A 127 -43.49 -22.58 -4.80
N SER A 128 -44.55 -21.96 -5.36
CA SER A 128 -44.56 -20.50 -5.56
C SER A 128 -44.37 -19.80 -4.22
N GLU A 129 -43.52 -18.78 -4.16
CA GLU A 129 -43.31 -17.96 -2.95
C GLU A 129 -44.62 -17.42 -2.39
N SER A 130 -45.54 -17.00 -3.27
CA SER A 130 -46.88 -16.52 -2.88
C SER A 130 -47.78 -17.59 -2.28
N ASN A 131 -47.47 -18.87 -2.49
CA ASN A 131 -48.23 -20.00 -1.96
C ASN A 131 -47.60 -20.59 -0.68
N LEU A 132 -46.41 -20.13 -0.25
CA LEU A 132 -45.71 -20.68 0.91
C LEU A 132 -45.82 -19.73 2.11
N SER A 133 -46.59 -20.12 3.13
CA SER A 133 -46.69 -19.40 4.40
C SER A 133 -45.70 -19.97 5.42
N TRP A 134 -45.14 -19.12 6.26
CA TRP A 134 -44.28 -19.54 7.37
C TRP A 134 -44.42 -18.62 8.58
N VAL A 135 -44.23 -19.18 9.77
CA VAL A 135 -44.13 -18.48 11.05
C VAL A 135 -42.97 -19.06 11.84
N ALA A 136 -42.37 -18.28 12.73
CA ALA A 136 -41.26 -18.70 13.55
C ALA A 136 -41.24 -18.04 14.93
N ALA A 137 -40.55 -18.67 15.88
CA ALA A 137 -40.36 -18.16 17.24
C ALA A 137 -38.91 -18.38 17.68
N TYR A 138 -38.27 -17.34 18.22
CA TYR A 138 -36.88 -17.37 18.67
C TYR A 138 -36.78 -17.60 20.18
N HIS A 139 -35.87 -18.49 20.59
CA HIS A 139 -35.58 -18.83 21.97
C HIS A 139 -34.07 -18.64 22.25
N PRO A 140 -33.68 -17.62 23.05
CA PRO A 140 -32.29 -17.39 23.48
C PRO A 140 -31.87 -18.36 24.60
N GLU A 141 -32.04 -19.67 24.40
CA GLU A 141 -31.66 -20.67 25.40
C GLU A 141 -30.12 -20.77 25.50
N ALA A 142 -29.60 -20.66 26.73
CA ALA A 142 -28.16 -20.72 26.99
C ALA A 142 -27.55 -22.03 26.44
N GLY A 143 -26.39 -21.92 25.81
CA GLY A 143 -25.70 -23.00 25.12
C GLY A 143 -26.19 -23.28 23.70
N HIS A 144 -27.49 -23.08 23.41
CA HIS A 144 -28.08 -23.41 22.11
C HIS A 144 -29.26 -22.49 21.69
N PRO A 145 -28.99 -21.20 21.40
CA PRO A 145 -30.01 -20.31 20.85
C PRO A 145 -30.60 -20.93 19.58
N HIS A 146 -31.93 -20.95 19.48
CA HIS A 146 -32.62 -21.64 18.41
C HIS A 146 -33.95 -20.99 18.04
N CYS A 147 -34.37 -21.25 16.82
CA CYS A 147 -35.62 -20.77 16.26
C CYS A 147 -36.47 -21.95 15.79
N HIS A 148 -37.70 -22.01 16.31
CA HIS A 148 -38.73 -22.91 15.81
C HIS A 148 -39.38 -22.30 14.58
N ILE A 149 -39.65 -23.11 13.57
CA ILE A 149 -40.20 -22.67 12.29
C ILE A 149 -41.36 -23.59 11.92
N VAL A 150 -42.48 -23.04 11.50
CA VAL A 150 -43.62 -23.81 10.95
C VAL A 150 -44.00 -23.21 9.62
N PHE A 151 -44.17 -24.03 8.59
CA PHE A 151 -44.52 -23.56 7.25
C PHE A 151 -45.43 -24.54 6.53
N TRP A 152 -46.24 -24.05 5.61
CA TRP A 152 -47.27 -24.80 4.87
C TRP A 152 -47.61 -24.10 3.55
N GLU A 153 -48.25 -24.84 2.63
CA GLU A 153 -48.80 -24.28 1.40
C GLU A 153 -50.19 -23.69 1.66
N GLN A 154 -50.45 -22.44 1.28
CA GLN A 154 -51.79 -21.84 1.42
C GLN A 154 -52.84 -22.63 0.62
N LYS A 155 -52.48 -23.01 -0.61
CA LYS A 155 -53.24 -23.93 -1.47
C LYS A 155 -52.45 -25.23 -1.57
N PRO A 156 -52.87 -26.30 -0.86
CA PRO A 156 -52.17 -27.58 -0.87
C PRO A 156 -52.10 -28.20 -2.27
N GLN A 157 -50.90 -28.35 -2.82
CA GLN A 157 -50.65 -28.94 -4.13
C GLN A 157 -49.66 -30.12 -4.07
N ARG A 158 -48.75 -30.14 -3.09
CA ARG A 158 -47.72 -31.16 -2.99
C ARG A 158 -48.24 -32.52 -2.52
N LEU A 159 -47.93 -33.56 -3.32
CA LEU A 159 -48.41 -34.94 -3.13
C LEU A 159 -47.46 -35.85 -2.30
N PRO A 160 -46.12 -35.68 -2.26
CA PRO A 160 -45.30 -36.37 -1.26
C PRO A 160 -45.19 -35.55 0.04
N ASN A 161 -45.75 -36.11 1.12
CA ASN A 161 -45.74 -35.48 2.44
C ASN A 161 -44.34 -35.44 3.09
N ARG A 162 -43.33 -36.15 2.57
CA ARG A 162 -41.97 -36.19 3.16
C ARG A 162 -40.97 -35.43 2.28
N PHE A 163 -39.97 -34.82 2.92
CA PHE A 163 -38.80 -34.29 2.23
C PHE A 163 -37.92 -35.43 1.71
N SER A 164 -37.45 -35.29 0.46
CA SER A 164 -36.34 -36.06 -0.06
C SER A 164 -35.03 -35.67 0.64
N ARG A 165 -34.02 -36.56 0.58
CA ARG A 165 -32.68 -36.24 1.10
C ARG A 165 -32.04 -35.05 0.38
N ALA A 166 -32.42 -34.78 -0.87
CA ALA A 166 -31.93 -33.62 -1.63
C ALA A 166 -32.53 -32.32 -1.09
N GLU A 167 -33.85 -32.28 -0.92
CA GLU A 167 -34.56 -31.11 -0.38
C GLU A 167 -34.08 -30.75 1.03
N LEU A 168 -33.90 -31.75 1.92
CA LEU A 168 -33.34 -31.50 3.26
C LEU A 168 -31.92 -30.89 3.19
N ARG A 169 -31.08 -31.35 2.25
CA ARG A 169 -29.73 -30.79 2.07
C ARG A 169 -29.80 -29.38 1.54
N ASP A 170 -30.68 -29.10 0.60
CA ASP A 170 -30.76 -27.80 -0.05
C ASP A 170 -31.38 -26.76 0.88
N ILE A 171 -32.45 -27.07 1.61
CA ILE A 171 -32.98 -26.19 2.66
C ILE A 171 -31.90 -25.89 3.70
N ARG A 172 -31.20 -26.92 4.18
CA ARG A 172 -30.10 -26.73 5.13
C ARG A 172 -29.01 -25.80 4.57
N LYS A 173 -28.62 -25.96 3.30
CA LYS A 173 -27.63 -25.09 2.65
C LYS A 173 -28.10 -23.65 2.53
N VAL A 174 -29.38 -23.42 2.21
CA VAL A 174 -29.96 -22.07 2.11
C VAL A 174 -29.86 -21.37 3.46
N ILE A 175 -30.32 -22.01 4.52
CA ILE A 175 -30.30 -21.41 5.87
C ILE A 175 -28.85 -21.16 6.29
N ILE A 176 -27.92 -22.11 6.14
CA ILE A 176 -26.49 -21.90 6.43
C ILE A 176 -25.92 -20.73 5.62
N LYS A 177 -26.23 -20.67 4.33
CA LYS A 177 -25.73 -19.61 3.43
C LYS A 177 -26.20 -18.23 3.90
N LYS A 178 -27.40 -18.11 4.43
CA LYS A 178 -27.99 -16.86 4.94
C LYS A 178 -27.49 -16.52 6.35
N THR A 179 -27.44 -17.50 7.25
CA THR A 179 -26.90 -17.33 8.61
C THR A 179 -25.43 -16.89 8.60
N TYR A 180 -24.60 -17.48 7.72
CA TYR A 180 -23.18 -17.16 7.61
C TYR A 180 -22.85 -16.20 6.45
N GLU A 181 -23.82 -15.43 5.93
CA GLU A 181 -23.65 -14.62 4.70
C GLU A 181 -22.46 -13.66 4.80
N CYS A 182 -22.40 -12.85 5.87
CA CYS A 182 -21.32 -11.88 6.09
C CYS A 182 -19.93 -12.56 6.20
N GLU A 183 -19.84 -13.66 6.95
CA GLU A 183 -18.58 -14.40 7.09
C GLU A 183 -18.15 -15.05 5.78
N ARG A 184 -19.10 -15.61 5.02
CA ARG A 184 -18.81 -16.22 3.72
C ARG A 184 -18.34 -15.19 2.71
N GLU A 185 -18.86 -13.96 2.76
CA GLU A 185 -18.38 -12.86 1.94
C GLU A 185 -16.95 -12.46 2.31
N ARG A 186 -16.64 -12.28 3.60
CA ARG A 186 -15.28 -12.05 4.10
C ARG A 186 -14.31 -13.13 3.64
N LEU A 187 -14.63 -14.40 3.88
CA LEU A 187 -13.80 -15.55 3.49
C LEU A 187 -13.61 -15.65 1.97
N LYS A 188 -14.62 -15.27 1.19
CA LYS A 188 -14.52 -15.21 -0.27
C LYS A 188 -13.58 -14.10 -0.72
N LEU A 189 -13.60 -12.94 -0.06
CA LEU A 189 -12.68 -11.82 -0.31
C LEU A 189 -11.24 -12.21 0.04
N GLU A 190 -11.00 -12.76 1.23
CA GLU A 190 -9.67 -13.25 1.66
C GLU A 190 -9.12 -14.31 0.73
N LYS A 191 -9.94 -15.32 0.40
CA LYS A 191 -9.56 -16.35 -0.57
C LYS A 191 -9.17 -15.75 -1.92
N ASN A 192 -9.94 -14.79 -2.42
CA ASN A 192 -9.64 -14.13 -3.69
C ASN A 192 -8.37 -13.26 -3.59
N TYR A 193 -8.17 -12.57 -2.48
CA TYR A 193 -7.00 -11.76 -2.20
C TYR A 193 -5.72 -12.60 -2.19
N PHE A 194 -5.65 -13.65 -1.36
CA PHE A 194 -4.44 -14.49 -1.27
C PHE A 194 -4.16 -15.20 -2.60
N ARG A 195 -5.21 -15.68 -3.29
CA ARG A 195 -5.05 -16.25 -4.64
C ARG A 195 -4.44 -15.23 -5.60
N ASN A 196 -4.96 -14.01 -5.64
CA ASN A 196 -4.50 -12.98 -6.56
C ASN A 196 -3.08 -12.49 -6.17
N SER A 197 -2.76 -12.43 -4.88
CA SER A 197 -1.42 -12.10 -4.37
C SER A 197 -0.39 -13.15 -4.79
N LEU A 198 -0.71 -14.44 -4.61
CA LEU A 198 0.13 -15.56 -5.05
C LEU A 198 0.37 -15.53 -6.56
N GLN A 199 -0.69 -15.34 -7.37
CA GLN A 199 -0.55 -15.21 -8.82
C GLN A 199 0.23 -13.95 -9.22
N GLY A 200 0.04 -12.84 -8.50
CA GLY A 200 0.76 -11.59 -8.68
C GLY A 200 2.26 -11.75 -8.43
N GLY A 201 2.65 -12.32 -7.27
CA GLY A 201 4.05 -12.59 -6.94
C GLY A 201 4.74 -13.50 -7.95
N VAL A 202 4.07 -14.58 -8.39
CA VAL A 202 4.60 -15.43 -9.46
C VAL A 202 4.77 -14.64 -10.76
N ARG A 203 3.79 -13.84 -11.18
CA ARG A 203 3.89 -13.05 -12.41
C ARG A 203 4.93 -11.94 -12.34
N ASP A 204 5.11 -11.33 -11.17
CA ASP A 204 6.13 -10.31 -10.92
C ASP A 204 7.53 -10.92 -11.11
N ILE A 205 7.79 -12.10 -10.52
CA ILE A 205 9.08 -12.83 -10.67
C ILE A 205 9.31 -13.25 -12.12
N LEU A 206 8.25 -13.63 -12.84
CA LEU A 206 8.35 -14.09 -14.23
C LEU A 206 8.31 -12.96 -15.27
N GLY A 207 8.21 -11.69 -14.86
CA GLY A 207 8.07 -10.55 -15.77
C GLY A 207 6.81 -10.60 -16.65
N LEU A 208 5.70 -11.13 -16.11
CA LEU A 208 4.43 -11.40 -16.81
C LEU A 208 3.29 -10.40 -16.46
N ARG A 209 3.55 -9.32 -15.75
CA ARG A 209 2.51 -8.41 -15.26
C ARG A 209 1.94 -7.52 -16.39
N LYS A 210 0.61 -7.54 -16.58
CA LYS A 210 -0.23 -6.51 -17.23
C LYS A 210 -1.45 -6.24 -16.34
N GLY A 211 -1.91 -4.98 -16.31
CA GLY A 211 -2.78 -4.34 -15.32
C GLY A 211 -3.98 -5.10 -14.72
N ILE A 212 -3.97 -5.27 -13.39
CA ILE A 212 -5.16 -5.49 -12.54
C ILE A 212 -4.96 -4.65 -11.27
N GLU A 213 -5.28 -3.35 -11.33
CA GLU A 213 -4.95 -2.43 -10.22
C GLU A 213 -6.12 -1.74 -9.53
N ALA A 214 -7.29 -1.57 -10.13
CA ALA A 214 -8.30 -0.71 -9.51
C ALA A 214 -9.01 -1.32 -8.26
N ALA A 215 -9.50 -2.56 -8.33
CA ALA A 215 -10.26 -3.17 -7.23
C ALA A 215 -9.39 -3.64 -6.05
N ALA A 216 -8.12 -3.98 -6.32
CA ALA A 216 -7.17 -4.41 -5.29
C ALA A 216 -6.59 -3.22 -4.50
N LYS A 217 -6.47 -2.03 -5.11
CA LYS A 217 -6.01 -0.80 -4.43
C LYS A 217 -7.02 -0.32 -3.37
N LEU A 218 -8.32 -0.41 -3.64
CA LEU A 218 -9.39 -0.05 -2.69
C LEU A 218 -9.40 -0.92 -1.43
N VAL A 219 -9.21 -2.23 -1.58
CA VAL A 219 -9.14 -3.19 -0.46
C VAL A 219 -7.84 -3.02 0.34
N LYS A 220 -6.72 -2.68 -0.33
CA LYS A 220 -5.42 -2.42 0.31
C LYS A 220 -5.40 -1.15 1.17
N ALA A 221 -6.16 -0.12 0.79
CA ALA A 221 -6.23 1.12 1.53
C ALA A 221 -6.96 0.96 2.88
N GLU A 222 -7.99 0.10 2.95
CA GLU A 222 -8.92 0.04 4.08
C GLU A 222 -8.55 -0.97 5.18
N ILE A 223 -7.74 -2.00 4.88
CA ILE A 223 -7.44 -3.12 5.82
C ILE A 223 -6.33 -2.78 6.85
N GLY A 224 -5.54 -1.72 6.64
CA GLY A 224 -4.68 -1.19 7.72
C GLY A 224 -3.57 -2.11 8.24
N ASP A 225 -3.19 -3.17 7.52
CA ASP A 225 -2.01 -3.98 7.83
C ASP A 225 -0.96 -3.80 6.72
N ARG A 226 0.33 -4.01 7.07
CA ARG A 226 1.52 -3.75 6.22
C ARG A 226 1.28 -4.17 4.77
N PRO A 227 1.84 -3.47 3.76
CA PRO A 227 1.86 -4.00 2.40
C PRO A 227 2.46 -5.40 2.48
N GLY A 228 1.63 -6.43 2.36
CA GLY A 228 2.10 -7.75 1.99
C GLY A 228 2.75 -7.52 0.65
N LEU A 229 4.08 -7.35 0.66
CA LEU A 229 4.91 -7.46 -0.52
C LEU A 229 4.36 -8.68 -1.24
N SER A 230 4.00 -8.55 -2.53
CA SER A 230 3.72 -9.73 -3.35
C SER A 230 4.80 -10.75 -2.99
N PRO A 231 4.45 -11.99 -2.61
CA PRO A 231 5.40 -13.05 -2.28
C PRO A 231 6.68 -12.94 -3.10
N ARG A 232 7.80 -12.61 -2.43
CA ARG A 232 9.10 -12.44 -3.10
C ARG A 232 9.93 -13.70 -2.95
N MET A 233 10.66 -14.03 -4.02
CA MET A 233 11.74 -15.00 -3.96
C MET A 233 13.05 -14.26 -3.66
N SER A 234 13.97 -14.94 -2.96
CA SER A 234 15.37 -14.49 -2.94
C SER A 234 15.97 -14.57 -4.35
N GLU A 235 17.07 -13.87 -4.58
CA GLU A 235 17.75 -13.91 -5.88
C GLU A 235 18.19 -15.33 -6.27
N GLN A 236 18.69 -16.11 -5.31
CA GLN A 236 19.03 -17.52 -5.51
C GLN A 236 17.82 -18.38 -5.91
N GLN A 237 16.66 -18.16 -5.28
CA GLN A 237 15.42 -18.87 -5.62
C GLN A 237 14.89 -18.46 -6.99
N ALA A 238 15.01 -17.17 -7.35
CA ALA A 238 14.64 -16.67 -8.67
C ALA A 238 15.54 -17.28 -9.76
N GLN A 239 16.85 -17.36 -9.53
CA GLN A 239 17.79 -18.05 -10.43
C GLN A 239 17.48 -19.55 -10.56
N GLU A 240 17.16 -20.23 -9.45
CA GLU A 240 16.76 -21.65 -9.50
C GLU A 240 15.45 -21.84 -10.29
N LEU A 241 14.48 -20.93 -10.13
CA LEU A 241 13.25 -20.94 -10.90
C LEU A 241 13.51 -20.71 -12.39
N ILE A 242 14.35 -19.73 -12.74
CA ILE A 242 14.75 -19.46 -14.13
C ILE A 242 15.42 -20.71 -14.73
N GLN A 243 16.33 -21.36 -14.01
CA GLN A 243 16.97 -22.59 -14.48
C GLN A 243 15.96 -23.73 -14.71
N LYS A 244 15.01 -23.93 -13.79
CA LYS A 244 13.93 -24.91 -13.96
C LYS A 244 13.07 -24.59 -15.19
N LEU A 245 12.84 -23.31 -15.47
CA LEU A 245 12.09 -22.87 -16.65
C LEU A 245 12.87 -23.02 -17.96
N HIS A 246 14.19 -22.84 -17.96
CA HIS A 246 15.05 -23.15 -19.11
C HIS A 246 14.98 -24.65 -19.45
N ASN A 247 15.19 -25.53 -18.47
CA ASN A 247 15.10 -26.98 -18.67
C ASN A 247 13.70 -27.41 -19.17
N LEU A 248 12.65 -26.76 -18.65
CA LEU A 248 11.28 -26.99 -19.11
C LEU A 248 11.09 -26.51 -20.55
N SER A 249 11.70 -25.37 -20.92
CA SER A 249 11.56 -24.76 -22.25
C SER A 249 12.11 -25.65 -23.37
N ASP A 250 13.16 -26.42 -23.10
CA ASP A 250 13.78 -27.36 -24.05
C ASP A 250 12.86 -28.55 -24.35
N LYS A 251 12.02 -28.94 -23.38
CA LYS A 251 11.07 -30.05 -23.50
C LYS A 251 9.72 -29.65 -24.10
N LEU A 252 9.49 -28.35 -24.35
CA LEU A 252 8.23 -27.88 -24.91
C LEU A 252 8.11 -28.24 -26.41
N PRO A 253 6.93 -28.64 -26.89
CA PRO A 253 6.72 -29.10 -28.27
C PRO A 253 6.93 -28.04 -29.36
N GLY A 254 7.25 -26.79 -28.99
CA GLY A 254 7.70 -25.74 -29.91
C GLY A 254 6.63 -25.14 -30.85
N ARG A 255 5.44 -25.75 -30.96
CA ARG A 255 4.29 -25.29 -31.78
C ARG A 255 2.97 -25.51 -31.02
N GLY A 256 1.98 -24.65 -31.24
CA GLY A 256 0.62 -24.76 -30.68
C GLY A 256 0.28 -23.77 -29.54
N LYS A 257 -0.96 -23.86 -29.03
CA LYS A 257 -1.48 -22.96 -27.98
C LYS A 257 -0.85 -23.30 -26.61
N ALA A 258 -0.30 -22.28 -25.93
CA ALA A 258 0.30 -22.38 -24.60
C ALA A 258 -0.75 -22.55 -23.47
N ALA A 259 -1.56 -23.61 -23.55
CA ALA A 259 -2.57 -23.94 -22.57
C ALA A 259 -2.21 -25.23 -21.83
N PHE A 260 -2.13 -25.14 -20.51
CA PHE A 260 -1.70 -26.24 -19.62
C PHE A 260 -2.51 -27.52 -19.84
N LYS A 261 -3.81 -27.40 -20.18
CA LYS A 261 -4.70 -28.54 -20.49
C LYS A 261 -4.20 -29.41 -21.65
N TYR A 262 -3.48 -28.85 -22.62
CA TYR A 262 -3.08 -29.53 -23.86
C TYR A 262 -1.62 -30.01 -23.86
N MET A 263 -0.86 -29.76 -22.80
CA MET A 263 0.54 -30.19 -22.72
C MET A 263 0.66 -31.74 -22.59
N PRO A 264 1.76 -32.34 -23.07
CA PRO A 264 2.08 -33.76 -22.83
C PRO A 264 2.09 -34.12 -21.33
N GLN A 265 1.87 -35.39 -20.98
CA GLN A 265 1.79 -35.80 -19.56
C GLN A 265 3.08 -35.54 -18.80
N GLU A 266 4.23 -35.79 -19.43
CA GLU A 266 5.56 -35.53 -18.86
C GLU A 266 5.75 -34.04 -18.57
N VAL A 267 5.47 -33.18 -19.55
CA VAL A 267 5.52 -31.71 -19.40
C VAL A 267 4.54 -31.21 -18.34
N LYS A 268 3.33 -31.79 -18.26
CA LYS A 268 2.34 -31.46 -17.23
C LYS A 268 2.81 -31.82 -15.83
N ALA A 269 3.51 -32.94 -15.67
CA ALA A 269 4.06 -33.38 -14.38
C ALA A 269 5.17 -32.42 -13.95
N GLU A 270 6.09 -32.08 -14.85
CA GLU A 270 7.21 -31.17 -14.56
C GLU A 270 6.74 -29.75 -14.21
N ILE A 271 5.82 -29.16 -14.97
CA ILE A 271 5.23 -27.85 -14.64
C ILE A 271 4.55 -27.87 -13.27
N ARG A 272 3.85 -28.96 -12.97
CA ARG A 272 3.14 -29.16 -11.72
C ARG A 272 4.10 -29.26 -10.54
N ASP A 273 5.27 -29.86 -10.72
CA ASP A 273 6.29 -29.99 -9.70
C ASP A 273 7.01 -28.67 -9.46
N ILE A 274 7.26 -27.89 -10.52
CA ILE A 274 7.74 -26.51 -10.39
C ILE A 274 6.70 -25.65 -9.65
N ALA A 275 5.40 -25.78 -9.96
CA ALA A 275 4.35 -25.05 -9.25
C ALA A 275 4.26 -25.41 -7.77
N ASP A 276 4.39 -26.70 -7.42
CA ASP A 276 4.42 -27.15 -6.01
C ASP A 276 5.67 -26.63 -5.30
N TRP A 277 6.82 -26.61 -5.98
CA TRP A 277 8.06 -26.05 -5.45
C TRP A 277 7.93 -24.55 -5.18
N VAL A 278 7.35 -23.77 -6.10
CA VAL A 278 7.07 -22.33 -5.93
C VAL A 278 6.19 -22.09 -4.71
N LEU A 279 5.07 -22.83 -4.60
CA LEU A 279 4.12 -22.69 -3.49
C LEU A 279 4.70 -23.08 -2.12
N ARG A 280 5.80 -23.81 -2.08
CA ARG A 280 6.50 -24.21 -0.85
C ARG A 280 7.60 -23.24 -0.42
N GLN A 281 7.97 -22.27 -1.27
CA GLN A 281 9.02 -21.32 -0.93
C GLN A 281 8.63 -20.44 0.26
N PRO A 282 9.59 -20.00 1.10
CA PRO A 282 9.32 -19.23 2.32
C PRO A 282 8.40 -18.02 2.11
N GLY A 283 8.59 -17.28 1.01
CA GLY A 283 7.77 -16.12 0.67
C GLY A 283 6.36 -16.41 0.15
N PHE A 284 6.05 -17.66 -0.23
CA PHE A 284 4.75 -18.09 -0.78
C PHE A 284 3.96 -19.01 0.16
N ARG A 285 4.66 -19.68 1.08
CA ARG A 285 4.10 -20.71 1.96
C ARG A 285 3.03 -20.14 2.89
N GLN A 286 3.25 -18.93 3.43
CA GLN A 286 2.32 -18.32 4.37
C GLN A 286 1.00 -17.92 3.68
N GLU A 287 1.07 -17.31 2.52
CA GLU A 287 -0.07 -16.88 1.71
C GLU A 287 -0.84 -18.08 1.16
N THR A 288 -0.12 -19.15 0.80
CA THR A 288 -0.72 -20.43 0.41
C THR A 288 -1.53 -21.01 1.57
N GLU A 289 -0.97 -21.01 2.78
CA GLU A 289 -1.67 -21.49 3.96
C GLU A 289 -2.91 -20.64 4.27
N LYS A 290 -2.79 -19.30 4.20
CA LYS A 290 -3.93 -18.39 4.39
C LYS A 290 -5.04 -18.61 3.36
N TYR A 291 -4.69 -18.84 2.09
CA TYR A 291 -5.65 -19.22 1.04
C TYR A 291 -6.38 -20.54 1.37
N LEU A 292 -5.62 -21.57 1.77
CA LEU A 292 -6.17 -22.88 2.11
C LEU A 292 -7.04 -22.83 3.37
N GLU A 293 -6.66 -22.01 4.35
CA GLU A 293 -7.42 -21.84 5.58
C GLU A 293 -8.74 -21.10 5.32
N ALA A 294 -8.74 -20.02 4.52
CA ALA A 294 -9.98 -19.35 4.11
C ALA A 294 -10.95 -20.32 3.41
N HIS A 295 -10.44 -21.20 2.55
CA HIS A 295 -11.24 -22.26 1.91
C HIS A 295 -11.74 -23.31 2.92
N THR A 296 -10.89 -23.66 3.89
CA THR A 296 -11.20 -24.62 4.96
C THR A 296 -12.31 -24.10 5.86
N GLN A 297 -12.21 -22.84 6.31
CA GLN A 297 -13.23 -22.18 7.13
C GLN A 297 -14.56 -22.08 6.39
N MET A 298 -14.55 -21.70 5.11
CA MET A 298 -15.76 -21.66 4.30
C MET A 298 -16.41 -23.06 4.17
N THR A 299 -15.60 -24.12 4.08
CA THR A 299 -16.10 -25.51 4.03
C THR A 299 -16.68 -25.96 5.38
N LYS A 300 -16.04 -25.57 6.49
CA LYS A 300 -16.47 -25.86 7.86
C LYS A 300 -17.86 -25.30 8.19
N THR A 301 -18.34 -24.26 7.48
CA THR A 301 -19.72 -23.79 7.63
C THR A 301 -20.77 -24.84 7.20
N TYR A 302 -20.42 -25.75 6.29
CA TYR A 302 -21.34 -26.75 5.74
C TYR A 302 -21.15 -28.16 6.30
N THR A 303 -19.93 -28.53 6.68
CA THR A 303 -19.61 -29.89 7.13
C THR A 303 -18.46 -29.91 8.13
N PHE A 304 -18.54 -30.83 9.08
CA PHE A 304 -17.49 -31.11 10.08
C PHE A 304 -16.76 -32.42 9.79
N GLN A 305 -17.15 -33.12 8.73
CA GLN A 305 -16.53 -34.37 8.37
C GLN A 305 -15.11 -34.11 7.87
N LYS A 306 -14.11 -34.57 8.63
CA LYS A 306 -12.69 -34.37 8.32
C LYS A 306 -12.34 -34.76 6.88
N SER A 307 -12.82 -35.91 6.40
CA SER A 307 -12.57 -36.36 5.02
C SER A 307 -13.12 -35.41 3.95
N SER A 308 -14.26 -34.76 4.19
CA SER A 308 -14.84 -33.77 3.28
C SER A 308 -14.07 -32.45 3.30
N ILE A 309 -13.61 -32.03 4.48
CA ILE A 309 -12.77 -30.84 4.65
C ILE A 309 -11.41 -31.04 3.97
N ASP A 310 -10.76 -32.18 4.22
CA ASP A 310 -9.47 -32.53 3.62
C ASP A 310 -9.56 -32.60 2.09
N LYS A 311 -10.64 -33.18 1.56
CA LYS A 311 -10.92 -33.20 0.12
C LYS A 311 -11.10 -31.79 -0.45
N ALA A 312 -11.85 -30.92 0.23
CA ALA A 312 -12.05 -29.54 -0.20
C ALA A 312 -10.73 -28.75 -0.19
N ARG A 313 -9.90 -28.93 0.85
CA ARG A 313 -8.58 -28.33 0.97
C ARG A 313 -7.62 -28.81 -0.11
N LYS A 314 -7.61 -30.12 -0.42
CA LYS A 314 -6.84 -30.71 -1.53
C LYS A 314 -7.28 -30.16 -2.88
N ASN A 315 -8.59 -30.00 -3.09
CA ASN A 315 -9.12 -29.40 -4.33
C ASN A 315 -8.72 -27.92 -4.47
N ALA A 316 -8.73 -27.16 -3.37
CA ALA A 316 -8.31 -25.76 -3.34
C ALA A 316 -6.82 -25.63 -3.72
N TYR A 317 -5.95 -26.45 -3.12
CA TYR A 317 -4.55 -26.51 -3.51
C TYR A 317 -4.38 -26.88 -4.99
N GLY A 318 -5.17 -27.84 -5.48
CA GLY A 318 -5.19 -28.23 -6.89
C GLY A 318 -5.61 -27.11 -7.85
N ASP A 319 -6.59 -26.26 -7.49
CA ASP A 319 -6.96 -25.08 -8.28
C ASP A 319 -5.83 -24.06 -8.33
N LEU A 320 -5.21 -23.77 -7.18
CA LEU A 320 -4.07 -22.86 -7.07
C LEU A 320 -2.87 -23.34 -7.90
N ARG A 321 -2.48 -24.62 -7.75
CA ARG A 321 -1.41 -25.27 -8.52
C ARG A 321 -1.65 -25.17 -10.02
N LYS A 322 -2.89 -25.42 -10.49
CA LYS A 322 -3.25 -25.31 -11.91
C LYS A 322 -3.08 -23.90 -12.46
N ARG A 323 -3.43 -22.88 -11.68
CA ARG A 323 -3.30 -21.47 -12.07
C ARG A 323 -1.83 -21.06 -12.21
N ILE A 324 -1.01 -21.41 -11.22
CA ILE A 324 0.44 -21.14 -11.25
C ILE A 324 1.11 -21.93 -12.37
N SER A 325 0.72 -23.19 -12.57
CA SER A 325 1.19 -24.03 -13.70
C SER A 325 0.97 -23.34 -15.05
N GLN A 326 -0.17 -22.68 -15.22
CA GLN A 326 -0.48 -21.95 -16.46
C GLN A 326 0.38 -20.69 -16.64
N ASP A 327 0.74 -20.00 -15.57
CA ASP A 327 1.61 -18.83 -15.61
C ASP A 327 3.09 -19.24 -15.87
N LEU A 328 3.57 -20.32 -15.23
CA LEU A 328 4.89 -20.92 -15.48
C LEU A 328 5.05 -21.41 -16.92
N LEU A 329 4.04 -22.07 -17.48
CA LEU A 329 4.04 -22.50 -18.88
C LEU A 329 4.22 -21.31 -19.84
N LYS A 330 3.56 -20.18 -19.57
CA LYS A 330 3.69 -18.98 -20.41
C LYS A 330 5.12 -18.42 -20.35
N ALA A 331 5.75 -18.42 -19.17
CA ALA A 331 7.14 -18.00 -19.02
C ALA A 331 8.10 -18.92 -19.79
N ALA A 332 7.97 -20.24 -19.64
CA ALA A 332 8.80 -21.21 -20.36
C ALA A 332 8.66 -21.10 -21.89
N VAL A 333 7.45 -20.86 -22.40
CA VAL A 333 7.22 -20.61 -23.84
C VAL A 333 7.90 -19.32 -24.30
N ARG A 334 7.94 -18.27 -23.46
CA ARG A 334 8.63 -17.02 -23.78
C ARG A 334 10.14 -17.23 -23.90
N ILE A 335 10.73 -17.98 -22.96
CA ILE A 335 12.15 -18.38 -22.98
C ILE A 335 12.45 -19.19 -24.24
N GLN A 336 11.63 -20.21 -24.55
CA GLN A 336 11.81 -21.04 -25.75
C GLN A 336 11.80 -20.21 -27.05
N ARG A 337 10.96 -19.17 -27.13
CA ARG A 337 10.91 -18.26 -28.29
C ARG A 337 12.13 -17.35 -28.38
N GLN A 338 12.63 -16.84 -27.26
CA GLN A 338 13.82 -15.99 -27.22
C GLN A 338 15.06 -16.77 -27.65
N ASN A 339 15.23 -18.02 -27.19
CA ASN A 339 16.34 -18.88 -27.58
C ASN A 339 16.36 -19.14 -29.11
N LYS A 340 15.20 -19.45 -29.71
CA LYS A 340 15.07 -19.64 -31.16
C LYS A 340 15.36 -18.39 -32.00
N ILE A 341 15.15 -17.20 -31.45
CA ILE A 341 15.47 -15.92 -32.13
C ILE A 341 16.98 -15.64 -32.05
N GLY A 342 17.63 -15.99 -30.94
CA GLY A 342 19.09 -15.91 -30.77
C GLY A 342 19.85 -16.86 -31.70
N GLU A 343 19.45 -18.13 -31.75
CA GLU A 343 20.08 -19.15 -32.61
C GLU A 343 20.01 -18.80 -34.11
N LYS A 344 18.93 -18.14 -34.56
CA LYS A 344 18.79 -17.67 -35.95
C LYS A 344 19.73 -16.51 -36.32
N ARG A 345 20.24 -15.75 -35.34
CA ARG A 345 21.17 -14.64 -35.58
C ARG A 345 22.63 -15.11 -35.65
N GLU A 346 22.96 -16.23 -35.01
CA GLU A 346 24.30 -16.82 -35.03
C GLU A 346 24.55 -17.79 -36.20
N SER A 347 23.49 -18.25 -36.88
CA SER A 347 23.59 -19.27 -37.94
C SER A 347 23.68 -18.76 -39.39
N SER A 348 23.95 -17.47 -39.65
CA SER A 348 24.17 -16.96 -41.01
C SER A 348 25.67 -16.96 -41.36
N PRO A 349 26.13 -17.70 -42.39
CA PRO A 349 27.53 -17.70 -42.80
C PRO A 349 27.90 -16.42 -43.54
N HIS A 350 29.07 -15.87 -43.20
CA HIS A 350 29.76 -14.86 -43.99
C HIS A 350 30.13 -15.40 -45.38
N GLU A 351 29.62 -14.76 -46.44
CA GLU A 351 30.33 -14.66 -47.72
C GLU A 351 30.74 -13.19 -47.91
N GLY A 352 32.05 -12.96 -47.90
CA GLY A 352 32.65 -11.71 -48.33
C GLY A 352 33.26 -11.87 -49.72
N HIS A 353 33.19 -10.81 -50.52
CA HIS A 353 34.32 -10.11 -51.18
C HIS A 353 33.74 -9.15 -52.25
N ASN A 354 34.30 -8.01 -52.65
CA ASN A 354 35.25 -7.01 -52.15
C ASN A 354 35.70 -6.23 -53.40
N ILE A 355 35.46 -4.92 -53.54
CA ILE A 355 36.27 -3.96 -54.35
C ILE A 355 35.93 -2.55 -53.81
N GLY A 356 36.83 -1.66 -53.41
CA GLY A 356 38.28 -1.63 -53.37
C GLY A 356 38.74 -0.33 -52.70
N SER A 357 39.96 -0.35 -52.15
CA SER A 357 40.66 0.76 -51.51
C SER A 357 40.90 1.94 -52.45
N GLN A 358 40.69 3.16 -51.97
CA GLN A 358 41.54 4.32 -52.25
C GLN A 358 41.68 5.18 -50.99
N ASP A 359 42.92 5.58 -50.74
CA ASP A 359 43.51 6.18 -49.54
C ASP A 359 43.12 7.65 -49.27
N ILE A 360 43.61 8.16 -48.10
CA ILE A 360 44.08 9.53 -47.72
C ILE A 360 43.43 10.08 -46.42
N PRO A 361 44.16 10.71 -45.45
CA PRO A 361 44.73 10.03 -44.28
C PRO A 361 44.53 10.83 -42.96
N ASP A 362 45.22 10.39 -41.90
CA ASP A 362 45.39 11.06 -40.60
C ASP A 362 46.20 12.39 -40.68
N ILE A 363 46.07 13.21 -39.62
CA ILE A 363 46.88 14.38 -39.16
C ILE A 363 46.28 15.79 -39.35
N GLY A 364 45.76 16.37 -38.24
CA GLY A 364 46.28 17.61 -37.63
C GLY A 364 45.67 19.01 -37.95
N LEU A 365 45.71 19.87 -36.90
CA LEU A 365 45.56 21.36 -36.82
C LEU A 365 44.12 21.94 -36.67
N GLN A 366 43.76 22.58 -35.55
CA GLN A 366 44.13 23.90 -34.96
C GLN A 366 43.16 25.03 -35.38
N ASP A 367 42.68 25.76 -34.34
CA ASP A 367 42.22 27.17 -34.25
C ASP A 367 41.33 27.74 -35.38
N SER A 368 40.26 28.52 -35.18
CA SER A 368 39.69 29.34 -34.08
C SER A 368 38.35 29.90 -34.65
N ILE A 369 37.33 30.26 -33.86
CA ILE A 369 37.05 31.61 -33.29
C ILE A 369 35.85 31.42 -32.32
N ALA A 370 36.05 31.42 -30.99
CA ALA A 370 35.83 32.51 -30.03
C ALA A 370 34.39 33.09 -30.00
N LEU A 371 33.59 32.91 -28.93
CA LEU A 371 33.72 33.71 -27.70
C LEU A 371 33.18 33.02 -26.41
N ALA A 372 34.05 33.05 -25.39
CA ALA A 372 33.81 33.12 -23.94
C ALA A 372 33.12 31.94 -23.20
N SER A 373 33.89 30.87 -22.99
CA SER A 373 33.86 30.09 -21.73
C SER A 373 34.94 30.62 -20.77
N PRO A 374 34.72 30.69 -19.45
CA PRO A 374 35.79 31.07 -18.53
C PRO A 374 36.58 29.87 -18.01
N SER A 375 37.88 30.15 -17.87
CA SER A 375 38.98 29.47 -17.14
C SER A 375 39.45 28.06 -17.53
N LYS A 376 40.42 28.07 -18.46
CA LYS A 376 41.66 27.32 -18.26
C LYS A 376 42.48 28.02 -17.17
N ASP A 377 42.61 27.43 -16.00
CA ASP A 377 43.74 27.71 -15.11
C ASP A 377 44.90 26.78 -15.47
N HIS A 378 46.11 27.34 -15.45
CA HIS A 378 47.33 26.74 -15.97
C HIS A 378 47.98 25.77 -14.97
N GLY A 379 48.20 24.53 -15.41
CA GLY A 379 49.06 23.56 -14.74
C GLY A 379 48.93 22.19 -15.38
N ARG A 380 50.01 21.67 -15.97
CA ARG A 380 50.09 20.31 -16.53
C ARG A 380 49.58 19.29 -15.50
N GLY A 381 48.43 18.67 -15.76
CA GLY A 381 47.86 17.61 -14.93
C GLY A 381 46.88 16.78 -15.74
N GLY A 382 47.04 15.45 -15.74
CA GLY A 382 46.22 14.52 -16.52
C GLY A 382 44.72 14.66 -16.26
N LYS A 383 43.88 14.20 -17.21
CA LYS A 383 42.42 14.14 -17.03
C LYS A 383 42.09 13.40 -15.73
N LEU A 384 41.53 14.11 -14.75
CA LEU A 384 41.07 13.54 -13.47
C LEU A 384 40.07 12.40 -13.72
N SER A 385 40.22 11.31 -12.98
CA SER A 385 39.29 10.18 -12.92
C SER A 385 37.96 10.59 -12.28
N LYS A 386 36.90 9.79 -12.50
CA LYS A 386 35.57 10.04 -11.89
C LYS A 386 35.65 10.17 -10.36
N PRO A 387 36.36 9.29 -9.62
CA PRO A 387 36.44 9.43 -8.16
C PRO A 387 37.19 10.68 -7.69
N GLU A 388 38.25 11.09 -8.39
CA GLU A 388 38.96 12.34 -8.08
C GLU A 388 38.09 13.57 -8.32
N LYS A 389 37.27 13.55 -9.37
CA LYS A 389 36.28 14.61 -9.63
C LYS A 389 35.26 14.71 -8.49
N GLU A 390 34.65 13.59 -8.08
CA GLU A 390 33.66 13.59 -6.99
C GLU A 390 34.28 14.06 -5.66
N THR A 391 35.52 13.66 -5.36
CA THR A 391 36.26 14.11 -4.16
C THR A 391 36.52 15.62 -4.20
N ARG A 392 36.93 16.15 -5.37
CA ARG A 392 37.16 17.60 -5.55
C ARG A 392 35.89 18.41 -5.35
N GLU A 393 34.78 17.96 -5.91
CA GLU A 393 33.49 18.64 -5.76
C GLU A 393 33.00 18.62 -4.32
N TRP A 394 33.18 17.50 -3.60
CA TRP A 394 32.87 17.42 -2.18
C TRP A 394 33.65 18.48 -1.38
N CYS A 395 34.98 18.52 -1.54
CA CYS A 395 35.84 19.49 -0.83
C CYS A 395 35.48 20.95 -1.17
N ARG A 396 35.25 21.24 -2.45
CA ARG A 396 34.85 22.57 -2.92
C ARG A 396 33.52 23.00 -2.28
N SER A 397 32.51 22.14 -2.31
CA SER A 397 31.18 22.45 -1.76
C SER A 397 31.25 22.72 -0.26
N VAL A 398 32.10 21.98 0.46
CA VAL A 398 32.29 22.16 1.90
C VAL A 398 32.99 23.47 2.22
N PHE A 399 34.05 23.83 1.49
CA PHE A 399 34.69 25.14 1.65
C PHE A 399 33.70 26.29 1.41
N ARG A 400 32.92 26.22 0.33
CA ARG A 400 31.90 27.25 0.01
C ARG A 400 30.74 27.28 1.01
N LEU A 401 30.44 26.16 1.69
CA LEU A 401 29.48 26.13 2.78
C LEU A 401 30.02 26.93 3.98
N VAL A 402 31.24 26.65 4.42
CA VAL A 402 31.85 27.29 5.60
C VAL A 402 32.13 28.77 5.35
N GLU A 403 32.68 29.13 4.19
CA GLU A 403 32.93 30.53 3.80
C GLU A 403 31.65 31.37 3.86
N ARG A 404 30.50 30.79 3.51
CA ARG A 404 29.19 31.46 3.53
C ARG A 404 28.65 31.67 4.94
N GLU A 405 28.77 30.66 5.81
CA GLU A 405 28.37 30.80 7.22
C GLU A 405 29.25 31.86 7.90
N ARG A 406 30.55 31.91 7.58
CA ARG A 406 31.45 33.00 7.97
C ARG A 406 31.01 34.37 7.45
N ALA A 407 30.56 34.45 6.19
CA ALA A 407 30.05 35.71 5.65
C ALA A 407 28.79 36.21 6.37
N ARG A 408 27.89 35.29 6.74
CA ARG A 408 26.69 35.61 7.57
C ARG A 408 27.06 36.10 8.96
N ALA A 409 28.20 35.67 9.49
CA ALA A 409 28.78 36.13 10.74
C ALA A 409 29.40 37.54 10.67
N GLY A 410 29.31 38.23 9.52
CA GLY A 410 29.73 39.63 9.36
C GLY A 410 31.13 39.83 8.77
N TYR A 411 31.83 38.75 8.43
CA TYR A 411 33.13 38.82 7.75
C TYR A 411 32.93 38.99 6.24
N THR A 412 33.36 40.11 5.68
CA THR A 412 33.11 40.46 4.27
C THR A 412 34.28 40.15 3.34
N ASP A 413 35.44 39.77 3.88
CA ASP A 413 36.62 39.38 3.12
C ASP A 413 36.45 37.97 2.53
N ARG A 414 36.62 37.86 1.21
CA ARG A 414 36.42 36.61 0.48
C ARG A 414 37.68 35.76 0.48
N LEU A 415 37.50 34.45 0.59
CA LEU A 415 38.61 33.51 0.63
C LEU A 415 38.79 32.83 -0.73
N LYS A 416 40.04 32.76 -1.19
CA LYS A 416 40.36 32.01 -2.41
C LYS A 416 40.13 30.53 -2.15
N LEU A 417 39.57 29.84 -3.13
CA LEU A 417 39.39 28.40 -3.06
C LEU A 417 40.77 27.74 -2.86
N PRO A 418 40.95 26.91 -1.82
CA PRO A 418 42.24 26.34 -1.52
C PRO A 418 42.64 25.28 -2.54
N LYS A 419 43.95 25.04 -2.62
CA LYS A 419 44.49 23.91 -3.39
C LYS A 419 44.32 22.64 -2.55
N PHE A 420 43.25 21.90 -2.82
CA PHE A 420 42.93 20.67 -2.09
C PHE A 420 43.94 19.55 -2.38
N ASN A 421 45.07 19.53 -1.70
CA ASN A 421 46.16 18.57 -1.93
C ASN A 421 45.91 17.17 -1.30
N GLY A 422 44.78 16.95 -0.62
CA GLY A 422 44.41 15.71 0.09
C GLY A 422 43.57 14.70 -0.69
N TYR A 423 43.65 14.70 -2.03
CA TYR A 423 42.80 13.85 -2.88
C TYR A 423 42.83 12.35 -2.54
N PRO A 424 43.98 11.70 -2.28
CA PRO A 424 43.99 10.25 -2.04
C PRO A 424 43.27 9.86 -0.75
N GLU A 425 43.37 10.67 0.30
CA GLU A 425 42.75 10.39 1.60
C GLU A 425 41.25 10.68 1.58
N GLY A 426 40.83 11.80 0.98
CA GLY A 426 39.41 12.10 0.77
C GLY A 426 38.72 11.05 -0.11
N LEU A 427 39.42 10.60 -1.16
CA LEU A 427 38.95 9.51 -2.01
C LEU A 427 38.78 8.21 -1.21
N LYS A 428 39.76 7.86 -0.37
CA LYS A 428 39.70 6.67 0.49
C LYS A 428 38.46 6.72 1.39
N LYS A 429 38.18 7.85 2.02
CA LYS A 429 36.99 8.05 2.87
C LYS A 429 35.69 7.87 2.09
N LEU A 430 35.57 8.48 0.90
CA LEU A 430 34.39 8.30 0.05
C LEU A 430 34.22 6.84 -0.40
N GLN A 431 35.30 6.13 -0.71
CA GLN A 431 35.27 4.71 -1.05
C GLN A 431 34.89 3.82 0.14
N GLU A 432 35.37 4.13 1.34
CA GLU A 432 35.02 3.42 2.57
C GLU A 432 33.54 3.59 2.90
N ILE A 433 32.99 4.80 2.77
CA ILE A 433 31.55 5.06 2.89
C ILE A 433 30.81 4.23 1.82
N ALA A 434 31.23 4.33 0.55
CA ALA A 434 30.56 3.66 -0.57
C ALA A 434 30.46 2.14 -0.38
N LYS A 435 31.50 1.49 0.17
CA LYS A 435 31.51 0.04 0.46
C LYS A 435 30.49 -0.38 1.52
N GLN A 436 30.15 0.51 2.45
CA GLN A 436 29.22 0.21 3.54
C GLN A 436 27.77 0.57 3.20
N ILE A 437 27.52 1.21 2.05
CA ILE A 437 26.16 1.49 1.60
C ILE A 437 25.49 0.18 1.19
N PRO A 438 24.35 -0.21 1.80
CA PRO A 438 23.65 -1.44 1.42
C PRO A 438 23.28 -1.48 -0.07
N GLU A 439 23.39 -2.64 -0.70
CA GLU A 439 23.06 -2.83 -2.12
C GLU A 439 21.57 -2.53 -2.41
N ASP A 440 20.70 -2.84 -1.44
CA ASP A 440 19.27 -2.59 -1.47
C ASP A 440 18.88 -1.17 -1.01
N PHE A 441 19.86 -0.29 -0.72
CA PHE A 441 19.62 1.10 -0.36
C PHE A 441 19.02 1.85 -1.55
N LYS A 442 17.69 1.89 -1.62
CA LYS A 442 16.88 2.61 -2.63
C LYS A 442 16.74 4.11 -2.33
N GLY A 443 17.29 4.57 -1.21
CA GLY A 443 17.10 5.90 -0.67
C GLY A 443 18.01 6.97 -1.31
N ARG A 444 17.63 8.24 -1.10
CA ARG A 444 18.51 9.39 -1.32
C ARG A 444 19.53 9.48 -0.18
N ALA A 445 20.67 10.13 -0.43
CA ALA A 445 21.63 10.49 0.63
C ALA A 445 20.98 11.43 1.65
N VAL A 446 20.37 10.86 2.69
CA VAL A 446 19.79 11.57 3.84
C VAL A 446 20.31 10.88 5.08
N ILE A 447 20.97 11.63 5.96
CA ILE A 447 21.68 11.03 7.09
C ILE A 447 20.70 10.33 8.02
N ALA A 448 19.51 10.90 8.29
CA ALA A 448 18.47 10.33 9.14
C ALA A 448 18.10 8.87 8.81
N TYR A 449 18.22 8.46 7.54
CA TYR A 449 17.80 7.13 7.07
C TYR A 449 18.92 6.09 7.06
N LEU A 450 20.15 6.45 7.40
CA LEU A 450 21.29 5.56 7.36
C LEU A 450 21.41 4.69 8.62
N PRO A 451 21.94 3.45 8.54
CA PRO A 451 22.50 2.69 9.66
C PRO A 451 23.42 3.53 10.54
N ASP A 452 23.45 3.27 11.84
CA ASP A 452 24.15 4.15 12.78
C ASP A 452 25.67 4.08 12.59
N GLU A 453 26.22 2.91 12.21
CA GLU A 453 27.63 2.80 11.83
C GLU A 453 27.96 3.67 10.60
N LEU A 454 27.10 3.66 9.58
CA LEU A 454 27.29 4.44 8.35
C LEU A 454 27.12 5.94 8.59
N LYS A 455 26.20 6.36 9.48
CA LYS A 455 26.08 7.75 9.93
C LYS A 455 27.39 8.22 10.59
N GLN A 456 27.90 7.41 11.51
CA GLN A 456 29.11 7.73 12.25
C GLN A 456 30.32 7.84 11.31
N GLN A 457 30.45 6.92 10.36
CA GLN A 457 31.50 6.97 9.35
C GLN A 457 31.41 8.22 8.45
N ALA A 458 30.20 8.61 8.04
CA ALA A 458 30.00 9.84 7.27
C ALA A 458 30.37 11.10 8.07
N ARG A 459 30.07 11.12 9.38
CA ARG A 459 30.47 12.19 10.30
C ARG A 459 31.97 12.25 10.51
N GLU A 460 32.65 11.12 10.65
CA GLU A 460 34.12 11.05 10.75
C GLU A 460 34.80 11.55 9.47
N ALA A 461 34.24 11.27 8.30
CA ALA A 461 34.71 11.84 7.04
C ALA A 461 34.51 13.35 6.98
N ALA A 462 33.38 13.84 7.51
CA ALA A 462 33.11 15.27 7.63
C ALA A 462 34.08 15.97 8.59
N ASP A 463 34.29 15.42 9.79
CA ASP A 463 35.20 15.95 10.80
C ASP A 463 36.63 16.04 10.27
N TRP A 464 37.08 15.00 9.55
CA TRP A 464 38.36 15.04 8.86
C TRP A 464 38.46 16.21 7.87
N LEU A 465 37.45 16.41 7.02
CA LEU A 465 37.49 17.48 6.02
C LEU A 465 37.43 18.86 6.69
N LEU A 466 36.61 19.02 7.73
CA LEU A 466 36.51 20.25 8.51
C LEU A 466 37.78 20.56 9.31
N SER A 467 38.59 19.55 9.63
CA SER A 467 39.92 19.72 10.27
C SER A 467 41.00 20.21 9.30
N ASN A 468 40.71 20.29 7.99
CA ASN A 468 41.67 20.83 7.02
C ASN A 468 41.99 22.30 7.36
N PRO A 469 43.26 22.72 7.44
CA PRO A 469 43.63 24.09 7.84
C PRO A 469 42.96 25.19 7.02
N ASP A 470 42.74 24.96 5.73
CA ASP A 470 42.11 25.92 4.82
C ASP A 470 40.60 26.08 5.10
N ILE A 471 39.95 25.10 5.73
CA ILE A 471 38.52 25.10 6.09
C ILE A 471 38.32 25.42 7.58
N GLN A 472 39.24 24.99 8.43
CA GLN A 472 39.17 25.12 9.87
C GLN A 472 39.18 26.59 10.31
N LYS A 473 40.05 27.42 9.73
CA LYS A 473 40.12 28.85 10.07
C LYS A 473 38.80 29.57 9.75
N PRO A 474 38.23 29.44 8.53
CA PRO A 474 36.92 30.01 8.22
C PRO A 474 35.78 29.50 9.13
N LEU A 475 35.86 28.23 9.54
CA LEU A 475 34.90 27.63 10.46
C LEU A 475 35.00 28.24 11.86
N GLN A 476 36.21 28.49 12.36
CA GLN A 476 36.42 29.15 13.65
C GLN A 476 35.84 30.57 13.66
N ASP A 477 36.11 31.36 12.61
CA ASP A 477 35.56 32.72 12.46
C ASP A 477 34.02 32.70 12.56
N TYR A 478 33.36 31.71 11.96
CA TYR A 478 31.91 31.51 12.12
C TYR A 478 31.52 31.11 13.54
N LEU A 479 32.18 30.10 14.11
CA LEU A 479 31.82 29.54 15.42
C LEU A 479 32.01 30.56 16.57
N GLU A 480 32.98 31.46 16.46
CA GLU A 480 33.18 32.57 17.41
C GLU A 480 31.91 33.42 17.57
N THR A 481 31.20 33.71 16.47
CA THR A 481 29.94 34.48 16.52
C THR A 481 28.77 33.72 17.14
N THR A 482 28.86 32.39 17.16
CA THR A 482 27.87 31.51 17.80
C THR A 482 28.24 31.16 19.25
N GLN A 483 29.25 31.83 19.84
CA GLN A 483 29.79 31.49 21.16
C GLN A 483 30.23 30.01 21.27
N HIS A 484 30.70 29.42 20.17
CA HIS A 484 31.08 28.03 20.07
C HIS A 484 29.94 27.05 20.42
N ASP A 485 28.70 27.39 20.05
CA ASP A 485 27.54 26.51 20.23
C ASP A 485 27.80 25.14 19.55
N PRO A 486 27.82 24.02 20.33
CA PRO A 486 27.97 22.69 19.77
C PRO A 486 26.92 22.35 18.70
N VAL A 487 25.72 22.94 18.78
CA VAL A 487 24.65 22.74 17.81
C VAL A 487 25.02 23.33 16.45
N ALA A 488 25.64 24.52 16.41
CA ALA A 488 26.06 25.16 15.17
C ALA A 488 27.11 24.33 14.42
N TYR A 489 28.09 23.79 15.15
CA TYR A 489 29.09 22.88 14.57
C TYR A 489 28.44 21.59 14.05
N ASN A 490 27.58 20.96 14.84
CA ASN A 490 26.91 19.71 14.45
C ASN A 490 26.07 19.87 13.18
N GLN A 491 25.39 21.02 13.01
CA GLN A 491 24.63 21.30 11.80
C GLN A 491 25.52 21.38 10.55
N ILE A 492 26.69 22.03 10.66
CA ILE A 492 27.66 22.07 9.55
C ILE A 492 28.20 20.67 9.28
N ARG A 493 28.64 19.95 10.32
CA ARG A 493 29.17 18.59 10.20
C ARG A 493 28.18 17.66 9.50
N ASP A 494 26.92 17.68 9.90
CA ASP A 494 25.91 16.80 9.32
C ASP A 494 25.62 17.14 7.86
N ARG A 495 25.64 18.42 7.47
CA ARG A 495 25.57 18.83 6.05
C ARG A 495 26.77 18.33 5.25
N VAL A 496 27.97 18.42 5.81
CA VAL A 496 29.20 17.93 5.18
C VAL A 496 29.16 16.40 5.03
N ALA A 497 28.64 15.69 6.03
CA ALA A 497 28.46 14.24 6.04
C ALA A 497 27.43 13.79 5.00
N GLU A 498 26.28 14.47 4.89
CA GLU A 498 25.28 14.21 3.84
C GLU A 498 25.85 14.41 2.44
N ASN A 499 26.66 15.47 2.24
CA ASN A 499 27.37 15.69 0.99
C ASN A 499 28.41 14.59 0.70
N ALA A 500 29.15 14.12 1.70
CA ALA A 500 30.09 13.01 1.56
C ALA A 500 29.37 11.75 1.07
N LEU A 501 28.24 11.41 1.71
CA LEU A 501 27.39 10.29 1.31
C LEU A 501 26.87 10.44 -0.13
N PHE A 502 26.46 11.64 -0.52
CA PHE A 502 26.02 11.91 -1.89
C PHE A 502 27.12 11.63 -2.93
N HIS A 503 28.35 12.05 -2.67
CA HIS A 503 29.49 11.78 -3.55
C HIS A 503 29.90 10.30 -3.52
N ALA A 504 29.87 9.64 -2.35
CA ALA A 504 30.12 8.21 -2.21
C ALA A 504 29.13 7.36 -3.02
N LEU A 505 27.83 7.69 -2.99
CA LEU A 505 26.81 7.02 -3.81
C LEU A 505 27.12 7.10 -5.31
N ARG A 506 27.70 8.21 -5.79
CA ARG A 506 28.05 8.39 -7.21
C ARG A 506 29.26 7.57 -7.64
N LEU A 507 30.06 7.09 -6.69
CA LEU A 507 31.16 6.15 -6.95
C LEU A 507 30.65 4.73 -7.23
N LEU A 508 29.47 4.37 -6.72
CA LEU A 508 28.87 3.06 -6.98
C LEU A 508 28.36 2.99 -8.43
N ASN A 509 28.69 1.89 -9.12
CA ASN A 509 28.11 1.56 -10.42
C ASN A 509 26.72 0.95 -10.20
N ARG A 510 25.72 1.81 -10.02
CA ARG A 510 24.31 1.40 -9.97
C ARG A 510 23.67 1.63 -11.32
N GLU A 511 22.77 0.72 -11.72
CA GLU A 511 21.91 0.96 -12.88
C GLU A 511 21.16 2.28 -12.66
N ILE A 512 21.34 3.22 -13.60
CA ILE A 512 20.61 4.48 -13.57
C ILE A 512 19.17 4.13 -13.98
N PRO A 513 18.17 4.26 -13.09
CA PRO A 513 16.80 4.02 -13.48
C PRO A 513 16.42 4.94 -14.63
N ASN A 514 15.57 4.47 -15.56
CA ASN A 514 15.07 5.30 -16.65
C ASN A 514 14.20 6.43 -16.08
N VAL A 515 14.81 7.61 -15.93
CA VAL A 515 14.24 8.76 -15.25
C VAL A 515 14.15 9.90 -16.25
N GLU A 516 12.95 10.43 -16.40
CA GLU A 516 12.67 11.65 -17.12
C GLU A 516 12.80 12.84 -16.16
N MET A 517 13.49 13.89 -16.61
CA MET A 517 13.60 15.13 -15.86
C MET A 517 12.42 16.04 -16.21
N VAL A 518 11.58 16.35 -15.23
CA VAL A 518 10.38 17.18 -15.41
C VAL A 518 10.56 18.51 -14.69
N LEU A 519 10.20 19.62 -15.34
CA LEU A 519 10.20 20.94 -14.73
C LEU A 519 9.05 21.06 -13.71
N HIS A 520 9.35 21.41 -12.47
CA HIS A 520 8.33 21.65 -11.45
C HIS A 520 7.98 23.14 -11.37
N SER A 521 6.76 23.48 -11.80
CA SER A 521 6.27 24.87 -11.94
C SER A 521 6.47 25.75 -10.69
N GLN A 522 6.18 25.25 -9.48
CA GLN A 522 6.38 26.06 -8.26
C GLN A 522 7.87 26.33 -8.00
N ARG A 523 8.74 25.35 -8.28
CA ARG A 523 10.20 25.53 -8.07
C ARG A 523 10.80 26.42 -9.14
N ALA A 524 10.28 26.34 -10.36
CA ALA A 524 10.58 27.26 -11.45
C ALA A 524 10.32 28.71 -11.03
N ILE A 525 9.11 29.01 -10.55
CA ILE A 525 8.72 30.35 -10.08
C ILE A 525 9.64 30.81 -8.93
N MET A 526 9.82 29.97 -7.91
CA MET A 526 10.72 30.28 -6.78
C MET A 526 12.16 30.53 -7.23
N ALA A 527 12.66 29.73 -8.17
CA ALA A 527 14.02 29.89 -8.69
C ALA A 527 14.18 31.20 -9.45
N ILE A 528 13.22 31.59 -10.29
CA ILE A 528 13.26 32.89 -10.97
C ILE A 528 13.29 34.04 -9.96
N GLU A 529 12.44 33.98 -8.92
CA GLU A 529 12.41 35.01 -7.87
C GLU A 529 13.72 35.08 -7.08
N GLN A 530 14.27 33.95 -6.67
CA GLN A 530 15.53 33.91 -5.93
C GLN A 530 16.69 34.37 -6.80
N ILE A 531 16.82 33.86 -8.03
CA ILE A 531 17.86 34.32 -8.97
C ILE A 531 17.76 35.83 -9.22
N SER A 532 16.55 36.39 -9.31
CA SER A 532 16.36 37.85 -9.48
C SER A 532 16.80 38.71 -8.29
N LYS A 533 16.88 38.12 -7.09
CA LYS A 533 17.30 38.79 -5.84
C LYS A 533 18.72 38.44 -5.44
N ALA A 534 19.38 37.55 -6.17
CA ALA A 534 20.67 37.00 -5.81
C ALA A 534 21.75 38.07 -5.87
N ALA A 535 22.50 38.23 -4.78
CA ALA A 535 23.65 39.13 -4.77
C ALA A 535 24.84 38.50 -5.50
N ALA A 536 25.68 39.34 -6.10
CA ALA A 536 26.90 38.90 -6.79
C ALA A 536 28.15 38.90 -5.88
N ASP A 537 28.00 39.24 -4.59
CA ASP A 537 29.11 39.35 -3.63
C ASP A 537 29.98 38.09 -3.60
N VAL A 538 29.34 36.92 -3.72
CA VAL A 538 30.00 35.61 -3.63
C VAL A 538 30.94 35.34 -4.80
N VAL A 539 30.86 36.07 -5.93
CA VAL A 539 31.76 35.88 -7.09
C VAL A 539 32.43 37.16 -7.60
N ARG A 540 32.17 38.32 -6.98
CA ARG A 540 32.63 39.65 -7.42
C ARG A 540 34.15 39.71 -7.72
N ASP A 541 34.99 39.18 -6.84
CA ASP A 541 36.46 39.23 -7.02
C ASP A 541 37.04 38.05 -7.84
N ASP A 542 36.18 37.29 -8.52
CA ASP A 542 36.58 36.19 -9.39
C ASP A 542 35.91 36.34 -10.77
N PRO A 543 36.53 37.08 -11.70
CA PRO A 543 35.94 37.38 -13.01
C PRO A 543 35.62 36.13 -13.84
N ILE A 544 36.35 35.05 -13.57
CA ILE A 544 36.18 33.75 -14.20
C ILE A 544 34.87 33.11 -13.71
N GLU A 545 34.70 32.99 -12.39
CA GLU A 545 33.51 32.40 -11.80
C GLU A 545 32.28 33.29 -12.01
N ALA A 546 32.45 34.61 -11.99
CA ALA A 546 31.37 35.56 -12.28
C ALA A 546 30.82 35.35 -13.70
N ARG A 547 31.68 35.20 -14.71
CA ARG A 547 31.25 34.90 -16.09
C ARG A 547 30.59 33.52 -16.21
N TRP A 548 31.11 32.52 -15.51
CA TRP A 548 30.53 31.18 -15.51
C TRP A 548 29.11 31.21 -14.94
N THR A 549 28.97 31.88 -13.79
CA THR A 549 27.70 32.08 -13.08
C THR A 549 26.71 32.83 -13.95
N LEU A 550 27.12 33.93 -14.60
CA LEU A 550 26.26 34.69 -15.51
C LEU A 550 25.70 33.82 -16.64
N GLY A 551 26.55 33.01 -17.29
CA GLY A 551 26.13 32.10 -18.34
C GLY A 551 25.14 31.03 -17.85
N LYS A 552 25.32 30.56 -16.61
CA LYS A 552 24.42 29.58 -15.97
C LYS A 552 23.13 30.21 -15.46
N ILE A 553 23.11 31.47 -15.03
CA ILE A 553 21.88 32.22 -14.75
C ILE A 553 21.03 32.26 -16.02
N HIS A 554 21.62 32.65 -17.14
CA HIS A 554 20.94 32.70 -18.43
C HIS A 554 20.41 31.31 -18.83
N GLU A 555 21.27 30.27 -18.80
CA GLU A 555 20.86 28.89 -19.09
C GLU A 555 19.70 28.41 -18.21
N ALA A 556 19.78 28.68 -16.90
CA ALA A 556 18.74 28.32 -15.96
C ALA A 556 17.41 28.99 -16.31
N LEU A 557 17.41 30.32 -16.46
CA LEU A 557 16.19 31.09 -16.73
C LEU A 557 15.54 30.69 -18.05
N THR A 558 16.34 30.45 -19.11
CA THR A 558 15.82 29.98 -20.40
C THR A 558 15.18 28.60 -20.28
N LYS A 559 15.85 27.63 -19.63
CA LYS A 559 15.33 26.26 -19.48
C LYS A 559 14.18 26.13 -18.47
N ILE A 560 14.00 27.13 -17.61
CA ILE A 560 12.86 27.25 -16.68
C ILE A 560 11.67 27.97 -17.37
N GLU A 561 11.82 28.37 -18.63
CA GLU A 561 10.80 29.06 -19.44
C GLU A 561 10.44 30.46 -18.89
N ALA A 562 11.41 31.17 -18.31
CA ALA A 562 11.24 32.58 -17.97
C ALA A 562 11.09 33.43 -19.27
N SER A 563 10.33 34.52 -19.20
CA SER A 563 10.18 35.42 -20.36
C SER A 563 11.54 35.99 -20.78
N LYS A 564 11.72 36.21 -22.09
CA LYS A 564 12.97 36.76 -22.64
C LYS A 564 13.32 38.11 -22.02
N GLU A 565 12.33 38.98 -21.88
CA GLU A 565 12.45 40.29 -21.23
C GLU A 565 12.94 40.16 -19.79
N ARG A 566 12.27 39.32 -18.98
CA ARG A 566 12.66 39.11 -17.58
C ARG A 566 14.05 38.47 -17.45
N THR A 567 14.39 37.56 -18.35
CA THR A 567 15.72 36.94 -18.41
C THR A 567 16.78 37.98 -18.70
N GLN A 568 16.54 38.84 -19.70
CA GLN A 568 17.45 39.92 -20.08
C GLN A 568 17.64 40.91 -18.93
N ASP A 569 16.58 41.31 -18.23
CA ASP A 569 16.65 42.23 -17.10
C ASP A 569 17.50 41.64 -15.96
N ILE A 570 17.23 40.39 -15.57
CA ILE A 570 17.95 39.72 -14.48
C ILE A 570 19.44 39.55 -14.83
N VAL A 571 19.75 39.07 -16.04
CA VAL A 571 21.13 38.85 -16.49
C VAL A 571 21.90 40.16 -16.58
N THR A 572 21.27 41.23 -17.08
CA THR A 572 21.91 42.55 -17.20
C THR A 572 22.18 43.16 -15.84
N GLN A 573 21.19 43.13 -14.93
CA GLN A 573 21.33 43.66 -13.58
C GLN A 573 22.39 42.88 -12.79
N TRP A 574 22.34 41.55 -12.83
CA TRP A 574 23.30 40.72 -12.11
C TRP A 574 24.73 40.87 -12.66
N ALA A 575 24.91 40.99 -13.99
CA ALA A 575 26.21 41.26 -14.59
C ALA A 575 26.84 42.57 -14.08
N LYS A 576 26.02 43.61 -13.94
CA LYS A 576 26.43 44.91 -13.38
C LYS A 576 26.87 44.77 -11.92
N ASP A 577 26.08 44.09 -11.11
CA ASP A 577 26.37 43.90 -9.68
C ASP A 577 27.62 43.01 -9.44
N ALA A 578 27.90 42.11 -10.38
CA ALA A 578 29.10 41.28 -10.41
C ALA A 578 30.36 42.00 -10.95
N GLY A 579 30.25 43.25 -11.42
CA GLY A 579 31.37 44.01 -11.97
C GLY A 579 31.85 43.49 -13.34
N ILE A 580 30.96 42.91 -14.15
CA ILE A 580 31.31 42.42 -15.49
C ILE A 580 31.25 43.58 -16.49
N GLU A 581 32.43 44.07 -16.91
CA GLU A 581 32.57 45.23 -17.81
C GLU A 581 32.43 44.91 -19.31
N ILE A 582 32.34 43.63 -19.68
CA ILE A 582 32.31 43.18 -21.09
C ILE A 582 30.86 43.01 -21.57
N SER A 583 30.63 43.27 -22.87
CA SER A 583 29.33 43.04 -23.51
C SER A 583 28.79 41.63 -23.26
N ILE A 584 27.58 41.57 -22.70
CA ILE A 584 26.84 40.33 -22.41
C ILE A 584 26.01 39.82 -23.61
N ASN A 585 26.11 40.47 -24.77
CA ASN A 585 25.31 40.11 -25.96
C ASN A 585 25.51 38.65 -26.37
N SER A 586 26.73 38.13 -26.26
CA SER A 586 27.03 36.72 -26.56
C SER A 586 26.31 35.74 -25.62
N VAL A 587 26.04 36.15 -24.38
CA VAL A 587 25.26 35.36 -23.41
C VAL A 587 23.77 35.43 -23.76
N LEU A 588 23.25 36.65 -24.00
CA LEU A 588 21.83 36.88 -24.32
C LEU A 588 21.38 36.28 -25.67
N GLN A 589 22.31 36.13 -26.62
CA GLN A 589 22.02 35.55 -27.94
C GLN A 589 22.04 34.01 -27.94
N ARG A 590 22.52 33.39 -26.85
CA ARG A 590 22.63 31.93 -26.80
C ARG A 590 21.26 31.29 -26.72
N THR A 591 20.97 30.42 -27.67
CA THR A 591 19.81 29.52 -27.60
C THR A 591 20.27 28.15 -27.05
N TYR A 592 19.37 27.45 -26.36
CA TYR A 592 19.63 26.13 -25.77
C TYR A 592 18.71 25.07 -26.39
N ASP A 593 18.50 25.19 -27.71
CA ASP A 593 17.59 24.39 -28.53
C ASP A 593 18.32 23.52 -29.57
N GLY A 594 19.65 23.39 -29.46
CA GLY A 594 20.43 22.54 -30.35
C GLY A 594 20.23 21.04 -30.08
N GLU A 595 20.51 20.19 -31.07
CA GLU A 595 20.36 18.71 -30.96
C GLU A 595 21.16 18.07 -29.80
N ASN A 596 22.21 18.75 -29.32
CA ASN A 596 23.04 18.29 -28.20
C ASN A 596 22.73 18.97 -26.86
N ASP A 597 21.79 19.92 -26.84
CA ASP A 597 21.40 20.61 -25.62
C ASP A 597 20.39 19.79 -24.83
N LEU A 598 20.58 19.74 -23.51
CA LEU A 598 19.63 19.11 -22.59
C LEU A 598 18.54 20.11 -22.23
N ASP A 599 17.28 19.66 -22.19
CA ASP A 599 16.13 20.48 -21.74
C ASP A 599 16.20 20.93 -20.27
N PHE A 600 17.15 20.39 -19.50
CA PHE A 600 17.35 20.71 -18.09
C PHE A 600 18.80 21.07 -17.78
N MET A 601 19.01 21.71 -16.63
CA MET A 601 20.35 21.91 -16.08
C MET A 601 20.74 20.73 -15.18
N GLY A 602 21.90 20.15 -15.43
CA GLY A 602 22.43 19.06 -14.62
C GLY A 602 22.58 19.45 -13.15
N LYS A 603 22.32 18.50 -12.23
CA LYS A 603 22.38 18.74 -10.77
C LYS A 603 23.72 19.34 -10.30
N LYS A 604 24.83 18.94 -10.94
CA LYS A 604 26.16 19.48 -10.63
C LYS A 604 26.24 20.98 -10.92
N ASP A 605 25.85 21.38 -12.13
CA ASP A 605 25.86 22.78 -12.54
C ASP A 605 24.90 23.62 -11.72
N TRP A 606 23.72 23.08 -11.39
CA TRP A 606 22.76 23.76 -10.52
C TRP A 606 23.32 24.01 -9.12
N ASN A 607 23.95 23.01 -8.51
CA ASN A 607 24.56 23.16 -7.19
C ASN A 607 25.68 24.20 -7.21
N HIS A 608 26.50 24.19 -8.26
CA HIS A 608 27.57 25.17 -8.42
C HIS A 608 27.01 26.59 -8.62
N LEU A 609 25.99 26.76 -9.47
CA LEU A 609 25.28 28.03 -9.64
C LEU A 609 24.72 28.51 -8.30
N ARG A 610 23.97 27.68 -7.59
CA ARG A 610 23.41 27.99 -6.27
C ARG A 610 24.47 28.46 -5.29
N ASP A 611 25.59 27.73 -5.21
CA ASP A 611 26.66 28.06 -4.29
C ASP A 611 27.24 29.45 -4.60
N ASN A 612 27.41 29.78 -5.90
CA ASN A 612 27.87 31.08 -6.40
C ASN A 612 26.83 32.21 -6.22
N LEU A 613 25.54 31.89 -6.10
CA LEU A 613 24.46 32.87 -5.86
C LEU A 613 24.23 33.18 -4.37
N GLY A 614 24.96 32.54 -3.45
CA GLY A 614 24.78 32.82 -2.03
C GLY A 614 23.73 31.96 -1.32
N TYR A 615 23.03 31.05 -2.01
CA TYR A 615 21.94 30.28 -1.43
C TYR A 615 22.32 28.94 -0.80
N HIS A 616 21.62 28.56 0.27
CA HIS A 616 21.51 27.18 0.76
C HIS A 616 20.62 26.33 -0.14
N GLU A 617 20.74 25.00 -0.04
CA GLU A 617 19.91 24.07 -0.84
C GLU A 617 18.41 24.30 -0.66
N HIS A 618 17.96 24.72 0.53
CA HIS A 618 16.55 24.98 0.82
C HIS A 618 16.06 26.35 0.34
N GLU A 619 16.98 27.31 0.13
CA GLU A 619 16.66 28.66 -0.35
C GLU A 619 16.54 28.67 -1.88
N LEU A 620 17.31 27.83 -2.59
CA LEU A 620 17.25 27.68 -4.05
C LEU A 620 17.26 26.20 -4.46
N LEU A 621 16.06 25.63 -4.49
CA LEU A 621 15.81 24.23 -4.87
C LEU A 621 15.97 24.02 -6.38
N ASN A 622 16.45 22.84 -6.79
CA ASN A 622 16.54 22.47 -8.21
C ASN A 622 15.12 22.36 -8.84
N PRO A 623 14.80 23.13 -9.89
CA PRO A 623 13.50 23.12 -10.56
C PRO A 623 13.17 21.82 -11.28
N TRP A 624 14.17 21.11 -11.78
CA TRP A 624 13.98 19.86 -12.51
C TRP A 624 14.01 18.67 -11.55
N MET A 625 13.00 17.83 -11.65
CA MET A 625 12.82 16.67 -10.80
C MET A 625 12.73 15.39 -11.61
N GLY A 626 13.46 14.37 -11.18
CA GLY A 626 13.42 13.05 -11.80
C GLY A 626 12.13 12.30 -11.49
N LYS A 627 11.38 11.94 -12.55
CA LYS A 627 10.21 11.07 -12.58
C LYS A 627 10.58 9.76 -13.26
N THR A 628 10.39 8.63 -12.58
CA THR A 628 10.67 7.31 -13.18
C THR A 628 9.68 7.05 -14.31
N ARG A 629 10.16 6.75 -15.53
CA ARG A 629 9.28 6.31 -16.62
C ARG A 629 8.76 4.92 -16.32
N SER A 630 7.45 4.74 -16.27
CA SER A 630 6.83 3.43 -16.46
C SER A 630 7.14 3.01 -17.89
N VAL A 631 7.72 1.82 -18.07
CA VAL A 631 7.96 1.24 -19.40
C VAL A 631 6.63 1.28 -20.16
N GLU A 632 6.54 2.09 -21.22
CA GLU A 632 5.36 2.12 -22.09
C GLU A 632 5.15 0.70 -22.62
N GLU A 633 4.04 0.09 -22.21
CA GLU A 633 3.62 -1.16 -22.83
C GLU A 633 3.16 -0.84 -24.25
N PRO A 634 3.55 -1.62 -25.27
CA PRO A 634 2.98 -1.46 -26.61
C PRO A 634 1.46 -1.60 -26.52
N GLU A 635 0.74 -0.65 -27.13
CA GLU A 635 -0.72 -0.66 -27.19
C GLU A 635 -1.20 -2.03 -27.67
N PRO A 636 -2.15 -2.67 -26.96
CA PRO A 636 -2.72 -3.91 -27.44
C PRO A 636 -3.55 -3.62 -28.69
N GLU A 637 -3.16 -4.25 -29.81
CA GLU A 637 -3.96 -4.32 -31.03
C GLU A 637 -5.42 -4.69 -30.67
N LYS A 638 -6.35 -3.83 -31.10
CA LYS A 638 -7.79 -4.01 -30.92
C LYS A 638 -8.27 -5.20 -31.76
N GLU A 639 -8.30 -6.40 -31.17
CA GLU A 639 -9.12 -7.49 -31.68
C GLU A 639 -10.44 -7.59 -30.90
N GLU A 640 -11.51 -7.17 -31.57
CA GLU A 640 -12.90 -7.42 -31.17
C GLU A 640 -13.17 -8.92 -31.09
N LYS A 641 -13.40 -9.43 -29.87
CA LYS A 641 -14.28 -10.59 -29.63
C LYS A 641 -15.11 -10.38 -28.38
N GLU A 642 -16.30 -9.81 -28.59
CA GLU A 642 -17.42 -9.97 -27.67
C GLU A 642 -17.80 -11.44 -27.56
N ARG A 643 -17.86 -11.96 -26.32
CA ARG A 643 -18.95 -12.79 -25.76
C ARG A 643 -18.61 -13.18 -24.31
N ASP A 644 -19.55 -12.84 -23.42
CA ASP A 644 -19.70 -13.29 -22.02
C ASP A 644 -18.60 -12.94 -20.99
N ALA A 645 -18.32 -11.64 -20.82
CA ALA A 645 -17.71 -11.13 -19.59
C ALA A 645 -18.81 -10.65 -18.61
N PRO A 646 -18.74 -10.99 -17.30
CA PRO A 646 -19.62 -10.37 -16.31
C PRO A 646 -19.41 -8.85 -16.32
N GLN A 647 -20.51 -8.09 -16.30
CA GLN A 647 -20.47 -6.64 -16.37
C GLN A 647 -19.46 -6.03 -15.37
N PRO A 648 -18.74 -4.96 -15.75
CA PRO A 648 -17.82 -4.29 -14.84
C PRO A 648 -18.61 -3.82 -13.61
N VAL A 649 -18.14 -4.21 -12.43
CA VAL A 649 -18.61 -3.67 -11.15
C VAL A 649 -18.50 -2.15 -11.26
N LYS A 650 -19.62 -1.41 -11.10
CA LYS A 650 -19.59 0.06 -11.09
C LYS A 650 -18.51 0.53 -10.10
N PRO A 651 -17.65 1.50 -10.48
CA PRO A 651 -16.62 2.01 -9.60
C PRO A 651 -17.26 2.50 -8.30
N ILE A 652 -16.77 2.02 -7.17
CA ILE A 652 -17.13 2.55 -5.85
C ILE A 652 -16.66 4.01 -5.84
N ASN A 653 -17.56 4.95 -5.54
CA ASN A 653 -17.20 6.36 -5.44
C ASN A 653 -16.10 6.54 -4.37
N PRO A 654 -15.06 7.35 -4.64
CA PRO A 654 -14.06 7.69 -3.63
C PRO A 654 -14.74 8.35 -2.41
N PRO A 655 -14.19 8.19 -1.20
CA PRO A 655 -14.73 8.84 -0.03
C PRO A 655 -14.59 10.37 -0.12
N ASP A 656 -15.59 11.07 0.37
CA ASP A 656 -15.64 12.52 0.48
C ASP A 656 -14.78 12.98 1.65
N LEU A 657 -14.13 14.13 1.47
CA LEU A 657 -13.42 14.82 2.53
C LEU A 657 -14.42 15.56 3.44
N VAL A 658 -14.33 15.33 4.74
CA VAL A 658 -15.23 15.86 5.76
C VAL A 658 -14.54 16.99 6.50
N SER A 659 -14.81 18.23 6.09
CA SER A 659 -14.09 19.42 6.53
C SER A 659 -14.08 19.64 8.05
N ARG A 660 -15.11 19.20 8.78
CA ARG A 660 -15.20 19.34 10.25
C ARG A 660 -14.10 18.60 11.02
N TYR A 661 -13.47 17.58 10.45
CA TYR A 661 -12.41 16.80 11.11
C TYR A 661 -10.99 17.29 10.79
N ILE A 662 -10.85 18.15 9.78
CA ILE A 662 -9.56 18.67 9.35
C ILE A 662 -8.85 19.47 10.46
N PRO A 663 -9.52 20.37 11.21
CA PRO A 663 -8.83 21.16 12.25
C PRO A 663 -8.14 20.29 13.30
N ALA A 664 -8.81 19.26 13.81
CA ALA A 664 -8.24 18.35 14.81
C ALA A 664 -7.06 17.54 14.25
N ALA A 665 -7.11 17.15 12.98
CA ALA A 665 -6.00 16.50 12.30
C ALA A 665 -4.78 17.42 12.18
N LEU A 666 -4.97 18.67 11.77
CA LEU A 666 -3.88 19.65 11.63
C LEU A 666 -3.28 20.02 12.99
N GLU A 667 -4.10 20.13 14.02
CA GLU A 667 -3.63 20.38 15.39
C GLU A 667 -2.75 19.23 15.90
N ALA A 668 -3.11 17.98 15.59
CA ALA A 668 -2.28 16.84 15.91
C ALA A 668 -0.89 16.96 15.27
N PHE A 669 -0.78 17.30 13.98
CA PHE A 669 0.52 17.51 13.32
C PHE A 669 1.37 18.64 13.94
N ASN A 670 0.74 19.69 14.46
CA ASN A 670 1.44 20.85 15.00
C ASN A 670 1.91 20.69 16.45
N SER A 671 1.26 19.83 17.25
CA SER A 671 1.47 19.76 18.70
C SER A 671 2.33 18.58 19.17
N VAL A 672 2.51 17.56 18.33
CA VAL A 672 3.13 16.28 18.74
C VAL A 672 4.59 16.15 18.31
N ALA A 673 5.28 15.19 18.94
CA ALA A 673 6.62 14.72 18.58
C ALA A 673 6.74 13.22 18.88
N LYS A 674 7.59 12.51 18.14
CA LYS A 674 7.86 11.07 18.35
C LYS A 674 9.35 10.73 18.19
N PRO A 675 10.19 11.00 19.21
CA PRO A 675 11.62 10.68 19.16
C PRO A 675 11.90 9.18 18.95
N GLU A 676 11.03 8.30 19.44
CA GLU A 676 11.23 6.84 19.32
C GLU A 676 11.14 6.33 17.89
N LEU A 677 10.52 7.11 16.98
CA LEU A 677 10.41 6.74 15.57
C LEU A 677 11.78 6.67 14.87
N LEU A 678 12.82 7.30 15.45
CA LEU A 678 14.20 7.22 14.96
C LEU A 678 14.76 5.79 14.97
N LEU A 679 14.21 4.91 15.81
CA LEU A 679 14.61 3.51 15.92
C LEU A 679 14.09 2.66 14.75
N ASP A 680 13.07 3.12 14.02
CA ASP A 680 12.46 2.42 12.90
C ASP A 680 12.53 3.28 11.62
N LYS A 681 13.61 3.07 10.85
CA LYS A 681 13.93 3.86 9.66
C LYS A 681 12.87 3.70 8.55
N GLU A 682 12.24 2.54 8.44
CA GLU A 682 11.18 2.30 7.45
C GLU A 682 9.90 3.03 7.84
N GLU A 683 9.50 2.96 9.12
CA GLU A 683 8.34 3.69 9.63
C GLU A 683 8.55 5.21 9.56
N LEU A 684 9.76 5.70 9.83
CA LEU A 684 10.11 7.11 9.69
C LEU A 684 9.93 7.60 8.25
N GLN A 685 10.47 6.87 7.28
CA GLN A 685 10.32 7.20 5.85
C GLN A 685 8.84 7.18 5.42
N TRP A 686 8.11 6.14 5.81
CA TRP A 686 6.69 6.01 5.51
C TRP A 686 5.88 7.17 6.09
N THR A 687 6.18 7.54 7.33
CA THR A 687 5.49 8.63 8.06
C THR A 687 5.70 9.96 7.34
N ILE A 688 6.94 10.38 7.09
CA ILE A 688 7.22 11.67 6.42
C ILE A 688 6.58 11.74 5.03
N TRP A 689 6.70 10.68 4.23
CA TRP A 689 6.11 10.62 2.90
C TRP A 689 4.58 10.71 2.96
N THR A 690 3.97 9.93 3.84
CA THR A 690 2.52 9.84 3.97
C THR A 690 1.94 11.13 4.55
N SER A 691 2.57 11.74 5.56
CA SER A 691 2.19 13.05 6.09
C SER A 691 2.19 14.13 5.01
N SER A 692 3.18 14.15 4.13
CA SER A 692 3.25 15.11 3.03
C SER A 692 2.05 15.06 2.09
N TRP A 693 1.72 13.87 1.59
CA TRP A 693 0.57 13.70 0.70
C TRP A 693 -0.77 13.85 1.45
N VAL A 694 -0.90 13.35 2.68
CA VAL A 694 -2.10 13.53 3.50
C VAL A 694 -2.40 15.01 3.70
N LEU A 695 -1.43 15.81 4.12
CA LEU A 695 -1.62 17.24 4.31
C LEU A 695 -2.03 17.94 3.00
N LYS A 696 -1.54 17.47 1.84
CA LYS A 696 -1.97 17.96 0.52
C LYS A 696 -3.46 17.70 0.30
N GLU A 697 -3.91 16.47 0.53
CA GLU A 697 -5.33 16.09 0.37
C GLU A 697 -6.24 16.76 1.41
N LEU A 698 -5.72 17.16 2.57
CA LEU A 698 -6.44 17.98 3.56
C LEU A 698 -6.56 19.46 3.15
N GLY A 699 -6.03 19.85 1.97
CA GLY A 699 -6.10 21.21 1.46
C GLY A 699 -5.01 22.14 1.97
N VAL A 700 -3.94 21.61 2.58
CA VAL A 700 -2.80 22.41 3.05
C VAL A 700 -1.86 22.73 1.88
N ASP A 701 -1.58 24.02 1.68
CA ASP A 701 -0.69 24.51 0.64
C ASP A 701 0.78 24.08 0.86
N SER A 702 1.58 24.04 -0.22
CA SER A 702 2.97 23.54 -0.16
C SER A 702 3.84 24.24 0.90
N PRO A 703 3.86 25.59 1.00
CA PRO A 703 4.57 26.30 2.07
C PRO A 703 4.18 25.84 3.48
N THR A 704 2.88 25.80 3.78
CA THR A 704 2.38 25.39 5.10
C THR A 704 2.72 23.93 5.40
N ARG A 705 2.64 23.02 4.42
CA ARG A 705 3.07 21.62 4.59
C ARG A 705 4.55 21.50 4.92
N LEU A 706 5.40 22.25 4.22
CA LEU A 706 6.84 22.28 4.48
C LEU A 706 7.11 22.73 5.92
N GLN A 707 6.44 23.77 6.37
CA GLN A 707 6.57 24.27 7.73
C GLN A 707 6.12 23.23 8.78
N ILE A 708 4.94 22.63 8.60
CA ILE A 708 4.40 21.61 9.52
C ILE A 708 5.37 20.43 9.64
N LEU A 709 5.81 19.87 8.52
CA LEU A 709 6.70 18.70 8.53
C LEU A 709 8.09 19.02 9.06
N ASN A 710 8.64 20.19 8.73
CA ASN A 710 9.93 20.62 9.23
C ASN A 710 9.89 20.83 10.76
N ASN A 711 8.84 21.49 11.27
CA ASN A 711 8.66 21.69 12.70
C ASN A 711 8.46 20.35 13.44
N TRP A 712 7.66 19.44 12.89
CA TRP A 712 7.48 18.11 13.48
C TRP A 712 8.78 17.31 13.49
N ALA A 713 9.57 17.35 12.41
CA ALA A 713 10.86 16.69 12.33
C ALA A 713 11.83 17.22 13.38
N GLN A 714 11.91 18.56 13.53
CA GLN A 714 12.73 19.20 14.55
C GLN A 714 12.30 18.81 15.97
N ARG A 715 11.01 18.89 16.31
CA ARG A 715 10.51 18.50 17.64
C ARG A 715 10.76 17.02 17.94
N SER A 716 10.76 16.17 16.92
CA SER A 716 11.01 14.72 17.06
C SER A 716 12.49 14.35 17.03
N GLY A 717 13.41 15.32 16.94
CA GLY A 717 14.85 15.06 16.86
C GLY A 717 15.30 14.38 15.56
N ILE A 718 14.52 14.51 14.49
CA ILE A 718 14.83 13.91 13.19
C ILE A 718 15.82 14.80 12.44
N GLU A 719 17.01 14.25 12.19
CA GLU A 719 18.11 14.89 11.45
C GLU A 719 17.86 14.91 9.93
N ILE A 720 16.86 15.67 9.50
CA ILE A 720 16.53 15.86 8.08
C ILE A 720 16.60 17.34 7.69
N SER A 721 17.32 17.65 6.62
CA SER A 721 17.43 19.03 6.15
C SER A 721 16.11 19.53 5.55
N MET A 722 15.84 20.84 5.71
CA MET A 722 14.63 21.47 5.18
C MET A 722 14.49 21.30 3.65
N ALA A 723 15.61 21.26 2.92
CA ALA A 723 15.62 20.99 1.48
C ALA A 723 15.09 19.58 1.14
N ARG A 724 15.37 18.59 2.00
CA ARG A 724 14.88 17.23 1.83
C ARG A 724 13.40 17.11 2.17
N VAL A 725 12.94 17.80 3.21
CA VAL A 725 11.49 17.91 3.50
C VAL A 725 10.77 18.57 2.32
N ALA A 726 11.31 19.68 1.80
CA ALA A 726 10.78 20.35 0.62
C ALA A 726 10.78 19.45 -0.63
N ASP A 727 11.77 18.55 -0.76
CA ASP A 727 11.76 17.58 -1.84
C ASP A 727 10.63 16.57 -1.74
N ILE A 728 10.37 16.04 -0.54
CA ILE A 728 9.24 15.13 -0.29
C ILE A 728 7.91 15.84 -0.59
N VAL A 729 7.76 17.08 -0.11
CA VAL A 729 6.57 17.92 -0.34
C VAL A 729 6.33 18.18 -1.82
N HIS A 730 7.35 18.62 -2.56
CA HIS A 730 7.21 18.91 -3.99
C HIS A 730 7.05 17.64 -4.83
N ARG A 731 7.63 16.50 -4.44
CA ARG A 731 7.39 15.22 -5.12
C ARG A 731 5.93 14.79 -5.06
N SER A 732 5.25 15.02 -3.95
CA SER A 732 3.80 14.77 -3.85
C SER A 732 2.94 15.66 -4.76
N ASN A 733 3.53 16.72 -5.34
CA ASN A 733 2.88 17.58 -6.33
C ASN A 733 3.13 17.13 -7.78
N LEU A 734 4.16 16.33 -8.04
CA LEU A 734 4.40 15.72 -9.36
C LEU A 734 3.47 14.55 -9.65
N THR A 735 2.92 13.93 -8.61
CA THR A 735 1.94 12.85 -8.73
C THR A 735 0.56 13.46 -9.06
N HIS A 736 0.33 13.66 -10.36
CA HIS A 736 -0.89 13.38 -11.16
C HIS A 736 -1.45 14.52 -12.01
N GLU A 737 -1.39 14.33 -13.33
CA GLU A 737 -2.52 14.62 -14.23
C GLU A 737 -3.22 13.34 -14.73
N GLU A 738 -2.60 12.15 -14.63
CA GLU A 738 -3.15 10.92 -15.27
C GLU A 738 -3.23 9.64 -14.43
N ASN A 739 -2.69 9.58 -13.19
CA ASN A 739 -2.77 8.34 -12.40
C ASN A 739 -3.95 8.31 -11.41
N ILE A 740 -4.43 7.11 -11.11
CA ILE A 740 -5.54 6.83 -10.20
C ILE A 740 -4.95 6.27 -8.90
N ASP A 741 -4.26 7.11 -8.12
CA ASP A 741 -3.90 6.76 -6.74
C ASP A 741 -4.97 7.30 -5.78
N PRO A 742 -5.22 6.61 -4.65
CA PRO A 742 -6.30 6.99 -3.75
C PRO A 742 -6.03 8.37 -3.13
N ARG A 743 -6.98 9.30 -3.27
CA ARG A 743 -7.02 10.64 -2.63
C ARG A 743 -7.33 10.60 -1.13
N TRP A 744 -7.23 9.44 -0.50
CA TRP A 744 -7.64 9.25 0.89
C TRP A 744 -6.77 8.22 1.59
N LEU A 745 -6.61 8.40 2.91
CA LEU A 745 -5.98 7.41 3.77
C LEU A 745 -7.07 6.57 4.45
N GLY A 746 -6.97 5.24 4.38
CA GLY A 746 -7.91 4.34 5.08
C GLY A 746 -7.72 4.38 6.60
N GLN A 747 -8.69 3.86 7.36
CA GLN A 747 -8.73 4.00 8.82
C GLN A 747 -7.47 3.47 9.53
N GLY A 748 -7.02 2.25 9.26
CA GLY A 748 -5.85 1.70 9.94
C GLY A 748 -4.55 2.45 9.64
N ASN A 749 -4.38 2.93 8.39
CA ASN A 749 -3.24 3.76 8.04
C ASN A 749 -3.35 5.18 8.63
N TRP A 750 -4.56 5.71 8.81
CA TRP A 750 -4.79 6.96 9.53
C TRP A 750 -4.37 6.82 11.00
N GLU A 751 -4.83 5.77 11.67
CA GLU A 751 -4.45 5.49 13.06
C GLU A 751 -2.94 5.28 13.20
N ARG A 752 -2.32 4.51 12.27
CA ARG A 752 -0.87 4.34 12.20
C ARG A 752 -0.15 5.67 12.04
N LEU A 753 -0.57 6.50 11.09
CA LEU A 753 0.02 7.82 10.85
C LEU A 753 -0.05 8.70 12.10
N MET A 754 -1.22 8.80 12.71
CA MET A 754 -1.45 9.62 13.89
C MET A 754 -0.61 9.15 15.09
N ARG A 755 -0.47 7.84 15.28
CA ARG A 755 0.43 7.29 16.32
C ARG A 755 1.91 7.53 16.01
N ASN A 756 2.31 7.38 14.75
CA ASN A 756 3.70 7.58 14.34
C ASN A 756 4.13 9.04 14.49
N ILE A 757 3.24 10.01 14.26
CA ILE A 757 3.57 11.42 14.53
C ILE A 757 3.64 11.71 16.04
N GLY A 758 2.98 10.92 16.88
CA GLY A 758 2.99 11.05 18.35
C GLY A 758 1.66 11.46 18.97
N ALA A 759 0.55 11.36 18.23
CA ALA A 759 -0.78 11.66 18.78
C ALA A 759 -1.25 10.54 19.72
N ASN A 760 -1.40 10.86 21.00
CA ASN A 760 -1.94 9.95 22.02
C ASN A 760 -3.45 9.71 21.81
N ASN A 761 -4.18 10.75 21.40
CA ASN A 761 -5.58 10.69 21.02
C ASN A 761 -5.68 10.85 19.50
N VAL A 762 -6.08 9.78 18.81
CA VAL A 762 -6.21 9.79 17.34
C VAL A 762 -7.44 10.61 16.96
N PRO A 763 -7.30 11.71 16.19
CA PRO A 763 -8.43 12.50 15.72
C PRO A 763 -9.29 11.71 14.74
N GLU A 764 -10.57 12.08 14.62
CA GLU A 764 -11.47 11.47 13.62
C GLU A 764 -10.91 11.60 12.21
N ARG A 765 -11.06 10.54 11.42
CA ARG A 765 -10.52 10.47 10.06
C ARG A 765 -11.25 11.46 9.13
N PRO A 766 -10.53 12.31 8.39
CA PRO A 766 -11.15 13.30 7.51
C PRO A 766 -11.85 12.76 6.25
N TRP A 767 -11.85 11.46 5.99
CA TRP A 767 -12.49 10.87 4.80
C TRP A 767 -13.66 9.95 5.18
N GLN A 768 -14.83 10.19 4.60
CA GLN A 768 -16.04 9.37 4.78
C GLN A 768 -16.67 9.01 3.43
N TYR A 769 -17.19 7.80 3.29
CA TYR A 769 -17.90 7.42 2.07
C TYR A 769 -19.24 8.14 1.96
N PRO A 770 -19.64 8.61 0.76
CA PRO A 770 -20.95 9.22 0.56
C PRO A 770 -22.06 8.25 1.03
N SER A 771 -22.84 8.68 2.00
CA SER A 771 -24.11 8.04 2.33
C SER A 771 -25.08 8.32 1.17
N ILE A 772 -25.28 7.34 0.29
CA ILE A 772 -26.16 7.45 -0.89
C ILE A 772 -27.59 7.75 -0.41
N PRO A 773 -28.19 8.94 -0.69
CA PRO A 773 -29.45 9.35 -0.08
C PRO A 773 -30.74 8.72 -0.64
N SER A 774 -30.69 7.71 -1.51
CA SER A 774 -31.91 7.21 -2.18
C SER A 774 -31.92 5.71 -2.52
N ILE A 775 -31.13 4.90 -1.82
CA ILE A 775 -31.26 3.43 -1.86
C ILE A 775 -31.69 2.99 -0.46
N PRO A 776 -32.83 2.30 -0.29
CA PRO A 776 -33.33 1.93 1.01
C PRO A 776 -32.28 1.13 1.79
N PHE A 777 -32.22 1.51 3.05
CA PHE A 777 -31.25 1.23 4.09
C PHE A 777 -30.93 -0.27 4.29
N ASN A 778 -30.17 -0.97 3.43
CA ASN A 778 -29.60 -2.27 3.85
C ASN A 778 -28.48 -2.98 3.04
N TRP A 779 -27.67 -2.32 2.20
CA TRP A 779 -26.59 -3.06 1.49
C TRP A 779 -25.15 -2.59 1.76
N ALA A 780 -24.87 -1.29 1.68
CA ALA A 780 -23.52 -0.78 1.96
C ALA A 780 -23.18 -0.81 3.47
N GLY A 781 -24.16 -0.51 4.32
CA GLY A 781 -24.03 -0.58 5.78
C GLY A 781 -23.87 -1.98 6.33
N THR A 782 -24.44 -3.01 5.69
CA THR A 782 -24.41 -4.41 6.17
C THR A 782 -23.06 -5.06 5.88
N ILE A 783 -22.46 -4.73 4.74
CA ILE A 783 -21.09 -5.13 4.39
C ILE A 783 -20.08 -4.42 5.30
N TRP A 784 -20.26 -3.13 5.57
CA TRP A 784 -19.40 -2.34 6.45
C TRP A 784 -19.53 -2.69 7.94
N LYS A 785 -20.75 -2.90 8.44
CA LYS A 785 -21.03 -3.32 9.82
C LYS A 785 -20.55 -4.75 10.06
N GLY A 786 -20.65 -5.63 9.05
CA GLY A 786 -20.08 -6.98 9.10
C GLY A 786 -18.54 -6.99 9.13
N LEU A 787 -17.89 -6.11 8.37
CA LEU A 787 -16.43 -5.95 8.38
C LEU A 787 -15.93 -5.34 9.69
N TRP A 788 -16.59 -4.29 10.20
CA TRP A 788 -16.27 -3.60 11.45
C TRP A 788 -16.52 -4.48 12.69
N GLN A 789 -17.64 -5.22 12.72
CA GLN A 789 -17.89 -6.24 13.74
C GLN A 789 -16.87 -7.40 13.66
N SER A 790 -16.31 -7.72 12.48
CA SER A 790 -15.27 -8.76 12.37
C SER A 790 -13.93 -8.34 12.97
N VAL A 791 -13.57 -7.06 12.88
CA VAL A 791 -12.38 -6.48 13.53
C VAL A 791 -12.57 -6.37 15.05
N GLN A 792 -13.76 -5.96 15.50
CA GLN A 792 -14.14 -6.04 16.91
C GLN A 792 -14.08 -7.49 17.42
N ARG A 793 -14.60 -8.47 16.68
CA ARG A 793 -14.58 -9.90 17.06
C ARG A 793 -13.17 -10.49 17.10
N GLU A 794 -12.26 -10.11 16.20
CA GLU A 794 -10.84 -10.52 16.28
C GLU A 794 -10.16 -9.91 17.51
N ARG A 795 -10.49 -8.66 17.87
CA ARG A 795 -10.05 -8.03 19.11
C ARG A 795 -10.65 -8.71 20.35
N THR A 796 -11.95 -9.04 20.37
CA THR A 796 -12.60 -9.79 21.46
C THR A 796 -12.08 -11.23 21.56
N LYS A 797 -11.71 -11.84 20.43
CA LYS A 797 -11.14 -13.19 20.37
C LYS A 797 -9.68 -13.22 20.82
N ALA A 798 -8.90 -12.19 20.50
CA ALA A 798 -7.56 -11.98 21.06
C ALA A 798 -7.62 -11.67 22.57
N GLU A 799 -8.57 -10.85 23.03
CA GLU A 799 -8.83 -10.57 24.44
C GLU A 799 -9.35 -11.81 25.19
N PHE A 800 -10.19 -12.64 24.56
CA PHE A 800 -10.66 -13.91 25.12
C PHE A 800 -9.57 -14.99 25.15
N GLN A 801 -8.71 -15.04 24.12
CA GLN A 801 -7.54 -15.92 24.09
C GLN A 801 -6.50 -15.50 25.14
N ALA A 802 -6.28 -14.20 25.32
CA ALA A 802 -5.44 -13.66 26.39
C ALA A 802 -6.02 -14.01 27.78
N ARG A 803 -7.32 -13.80 28.01
CA ARG A 803 -7.99 -14.20 29.26
C ARG A 803 -7.97 -15.70 29.51
N ARG A 804 -8.08 -16.53 28.46
CA ARG A 804 -7.92 -17.99 28.57
C ARG A 804 -6.50 -18.37 28.95
N LEU A 805 -5.50 -17.73 28.34
CA LEU A 805 -4.10 -17.97 28.64
C LEU A 805 -3.78 -17.56 30.09
N GLU A 806 -4.31 -16.43 30.54
CA GLU A 806 -4.23 -15.98 31.94
C GLU A 806 -4.90 -16.97 32.89
N PHE A 807 -6.09 -17.48 32.56
CA PHE A 807 -6.80 -18.47 33.38
C PHE A 807 -6.07 -19.82 33.44
N GLU A 808 -5.46 -20.26 32.33
CA GLU A 808 -4.63 -21.47 32.26
C GLU A 808 -3.34 -21.29 33.08
N GLN A 809 -2.69 -20.13 33.01
CA GLN A 809 -1.52 -19.79 33.82
C GLN A 809 -1.84 -19.68 35.32
N GLU A 810 -2.99 -19.11 35.67
CA GLU A 810 -3.45 -18.99 37.06
C GLU A 810 -3.78 -20.37 37.66
N ARG A 811 -4.41 -21.25 36.87
CA ARG A 811 -4.63 -22.66 37.25
C ARG A 811 -3.32 -23.41 37.44
N GLU A 812 -2.35 -23.27 36.54
CA GLU A 812 -1.03 -23.88 36.72
C GLU A 812 -0.32 -23.36 37.97
N ARG A 813 -0.46 -22.07 38.30
CA ARG A 813 0.08 -21.50 39.54
C ARG A 813 -0.60 -22.05 40.78
N GLN A 814 -1.92 -22.24 40.75
CA GLN A 814 -2.67 -22.83 41.86
C GLN A 814 -2.41 -24.33 42.02
N GLU A 815 -2.25 -25.09 40.93
CA GLU A 815 -1.87 -26.50 40.97
C GLU A 815 -0.43 -26.67 41.46
N LYS A 816 0.51 -25.79 41.06
CA LYS A 816 1.87 -25.75 41.60
C LYS A 816 1.93 -25.32 43.08
N SER A 817 1.04 -24.45 43.54
CA SER A 817 0.98 -24.03 44.95
C SER A 817 0.35 -25.09 45.86
N LYS A 818 -0.65 -25.84 45.36
CA LYS A 818 -1.21 -27.02 46.04
C LYS A 818 -0.20 -28.16 46.11
N GLY A 819 0.50 -28.46 45.01
CA GLY A 819 1.56 -29.48 44.99
C GLY A 819 2.78 -29.16 45.86
N ARG A 820 2.98 -27.90 46.25
CA ARG A 820 3.99 -27.46 47.25
C ARG A 820 3.50 -27.46 48.70
N ARG A 821 2.18 -27.58 48.93
CA ARG A 821 1.59 -27.73 50.27
C ARG A 821 1.35 -29.19 50.66
N GLU A 822 1.37 -30.10 49.68
CA GLU A 822 1.20 -31.55 49.86
C GLU A 822 2.53 -32.33 49.84
N ARG A 823 3.67 -31.62 49.76
CA ARG A 823 5.02 -32.13 50.08
C ARG A 823 5.53 -31.38 51.30
#